data_AF-A0A949RYB5-F1
#
_entry.id   AF-A0A949RYB5-F1
#
_cell.length_a   1.000
_cell.length_b   1.000
_cell.length_c   1.000
_cell.angle_alpha   90.00
_cell.angle_beta   90.00
_cell.angle_gamma   90.00
#
_symmetry.space_group_name_H-M   'P 1'
#
loop_
_entity.id
_entity.type
_entity.pdbx_description
1 polymer ?
#
loop_
_entity_poly.entity_id
_entity_poly.type
_entity_poly.pdbx_seq_one_letter_code
_entity_poly.pdbx_strand_id
1 'polypeptide(L)'
;MRRTHPEKIERGSTRKTRRNLRVRPRFSASGASFIFRLLSFLLFSSLILPPSSFAAAQTSAYAEISAPDASGFPKIVAVLDVYDANGQFVGGLKPADASALEDGTPRPVQELTEEPVGAQIVVGVNPGPALDVRDAQGVTRYQRVQQALGGWAQSLDAEKGDNLSLVTIAGPLIAHTAPDAWLASFAAFQPDFRATTPNIQSLVLSLETALAATPQVGMKRAILFVTPHMEDAALEAALKTVGERAVQSRTRVNIWLVDGEQYFNHPSVALFQALAAQTGGGFLTFSGRETLPNPETYFSPLRRVYRLTYASALNSSGDHALSVEVTLGGASVASEPREFTLNVQPPNPIFADLPAQLTRAAPPEDPYNTEVLVPNEQALQIVFDFPDGHPRPIVRAALYVDDELAAENVSGALDRFAWDISGYTASGQHMLKVEATDSLGLTGQSLALPVVVTIVKPPGGPLVLLARYRFVIVWGVVGIAGLAFLAVLFGSRLRRARRERRTKRREYADPLTQPVPAALEPPTGRRKTTKRAAPDQVTDAAARLVRLEPDGTPAAAAPIPIDLPELTLGTDPVQASVILDDPALSPLHARIRQTEAGYAIFDQFSVAGTWVNYEPVTQEGHPLKHGDRVNFGHLTYRFEMKNPPTVTEPSLEFS
;
A
#
# COMPACT_ATOMS: atom_id res chain seq x y z
N MET A 1 -52.04 -75.48 -13.92
CA MET A 1 -52.20 -74.67 -15.15
C MET A 1 -51.19 -75.23 -16.18
N ARG A 2 -51.52 -76.14 -17.12
CA ARG A 2 -52.26 -75.95 -18.40
C ARG A 2 -51.94 -74.58 -19.01
N ARG A 3 -51.28 -74.43 -20.17
CA ARG A 3 -51.53 -75.02 -21.51
C ARG A 3 -50.30 -74.77 -22.41
N THR A 4 -49.70 -75.81 -23.03
CA THR A 4 -49.82 -76.28 -24.43
C THR A 4 -49.04 -75.51 -25.52
N HIS A 5 -47.85 -76.03 -25.89
CA HIS A 5 -47.49 -76.75 -27.15
C HIS A 5 -47.63 -76.07 -28.55
N PRO A 6 -47.06 -76.63 -29.65
CA PRO A 6 -45.77 -76.22 -30.26
C PRO A 6 -45.86 -76.12 -31.81
N GLU A 7 -44.74 -76.01 -32.54
CA GLU A 7 -44.69 -76.53 -33.92
C GLU A 7 -43.30 -77.04 -34.32
N LYS A 8 -43.28 -78.27 -34.84
CA LYS A 8 -42.14 -79.03 -35.37
C LYS A 8 -42.64 -79.66 -36.67
N ILE A 9 -41.96 -79.44 -37.80
CA ILE A 9 -42.07 -80.33 -38.98
C ILE A 9 -40.67 -80.55 -39.56
N GLU A 10 -40.48 -81.75 -40.06
CA GLU A 10 -39.27 -82.55 -40.23
C GLU A 10 -39.25 -83.10 -41.68
N ARG A 11 -38.11 -83.71 -42.08
CA ARG A 11 -37.85 -84.61 -43.24
C ARG A 11 -37.31 -83.93 -44.52
N GLY A 12 -36.39 -84.51 -45.30
CA GLY A 12 -35.77 -85.85 -45.34
C GLY A 12 -34.51 -85.82 -46.24
N SER A 13 -33.48 -86.62 -45.99
CA SER A 13 -33.23 -87.99 -46.52
C SER A 13 -32.42 -88.07 -47.84
N THR A 14 -31.11 -88.37 -47.69
CA THR A 14 -30.31 -89.40 -48.40
C THR A 14 -30.25 -89.49 -49.94
N ARG A 15 -29.02 -89.52 -50.53
CA ARG A 15 -28.30 -90.73 -51.04
C ARG A 15 -27.18 -90.41 -52.06
N LYS A 16 -26.04 -91.10 -51.87
CA LYS A 16 -25.15 -91.83 -52.82
C LYS A 16 -24.64 -91.15 -54.13
N THR A 17 -23.56 -91.54 -54.81
CA THR A 17 -22.28 -92.27 -54.61
C THR A 17 -21.66 -92.39 -56.02
N ARG A 18 -20.34 -92.12 -56.16
CA ARG A 18 -19.38 -92.63 -57.17
C ARG A 18 -19.40 -92.18 -58.65
N ARG A 19 -18.17 -91.80 -59.07
CA ARG A 19 -17.29 -92.38 -60.13
C ARG A 19 -16.92 -91.46 -61.31
N ASN A 20 -15.64 -91.10 -61.31
CA ASN A 20 -14.65 -91.14 -62.39
C ASN A 20 -15.03 -90.59 -63.78
N LEU A 21 -14.31 -89.56 -64.23
CA LEU A 21 -13.64 -89.62 -65.53
C LEU A 21 -12.30 -88.87 -65.48
N ARG A 22 -11.23 -89.60 -65.84
CA ARG A 22 -9.87 -89.10 -66.08
C ARG A 22 -9.84 -88.38 -67.43
N VAL A 23 -9.32 -87.16 -67.46
CA VAL A 23 -8.68 -86.58 -68.64
C VAL A 23 -7.38 -85.93 -68.16
N ARG A 24 -6.22 -86.46 -68.60
CA ARG A 24 -4.93 -85.76 -68.52
C ARG A 24 -4.80 -84.89 -69.76
N PRO A 25 -4.20 -83.69 -69.63
CA PRO A 25 -2.92 -83.53 -70.32
C PRO A 25 -1.85 -82.85 -69.47
N ARG A 26 -0.61 -83.11 -69.89
CA ARG A 26 0.68 -82.63 -69.37
C ARG A 26 0.70 -81.12 -69.09
N PHE A 27 1.18 -80.71 -67.92
CA PHE A 27 1.97 -79.49 -67.78
C PHE A 27 3.05 -79.66 -66.69
N SER A 28 4.14 -78.93 -66.93
CA SER A 28 5.47 -79.02 -66.35
C SER A 28 5.55 -78.97 -64.82
N ALA A 29 6.45 -79.78 -64.26
CA ALA A 29 6.87 -79.73 -62.87
C ALA A 29 7.79 -78.51 -62.64
N SER A 30 7.21 -77.36 -62.34
CA SER A 30 7.95 -76.21 -61.78
C SER A 30 7.00 -75.17 -61.14
N GLY A 31 6.11 -75.61 -60.25
CA GLY A 31 5.17 -74.70 -59.57
C GLY A 31 4.88 -75.04 -58.09
N ALA A 32 5.06 -76.30 -57.69
CA ALA A 32 4.72 -76.75 -56.35
C ALA A 32 5.73 -76.32 -55.26
N SER A 33 6.97 -76.00 -55.63
CA SER A 33 7.96 -75.45 -54.69
C SER A 33 7.75 -73.96 -54.40
N PHE A 34 6.99 -73.25 -55.23
CA PHE A 34 6.79 -71.81 -55.03
C PHE A 34 5.60 -71.53 -54.12
N ILE A 35 4.51 -72.29 -54.26
CA ILE A 35 3.29 -72.09 -53.44
C ILE A 35 3.51 -72.55 -51.99
N PHE A 36 4.25 -73.63 -51.75
CA PHE A 36 4.57 -74.06 -50.37
C PHE A 36 5.61 -73.14 -49.71
N ARG A 37 6.54 -72.56 -50.48
CA ARG A 37 7.44 -71.51 -49.99
C ARG A 37 6.71 -70.19 -49.75
N LEU A 38 5.71 -69.84 -50.57
CA LEU A 38 4.91 -68.62 -50.39
C LEU A 38 3.97 -68.72 -49.17
N LEU A 39 3.38 -69.89 -48.91
CA LEU A 39 2.56 -70.12 -47.70
C LEU A 39 3.43 -70.19 -46.43
N SER A 40 4.63 -70.78 -46.51
CA SER A 40 5.58 -70.80 -45.38
C SER A 40 6.20 -69.43 -45.14
N PHE A 41 6.33 -68.57 -46.16
CA PHE A 41 6.78 -67.18 -46.01
C PHE A 41 5.67 -66.28 -45.46
N LEU A 42 4.40 -66.54 -45.80
CA LEU A 42 3.25 -65.85 -45.21
C LEU A 42 2.96 -66.28 -43.76
N LEU A 43 3.27 -67.52 -43.36
CA LEU A 43 3.20 -67.95 -41.95
C LEU A 43 4.43 -67.54 -41.11
N PHE A 44 5.62 -67.38 -41.71
CA PHE A 44 6.80 -66.84 -40.99
C PHE A 44 6.79 -65.31 -40.91
N SER A 45 6.12 -64.62 -41.85
CA SER A 45 5.94 -63.17 -41.80
C SER A 45 4.88 -62.73 -40.78
N SER A 46 3.98 -63.63 -40.35
CA SER A 46 3.03 -63.33 -39.26
C SER A 46 3.57 -63.61 -37.85
N LEU A 47 4.85 -64.01 -37.72
CA LEU A 47 5.51 -64.28 -36.43
C LEU A 47 6.65 -63.30 -36.11
N ILE A 48 6.66 -62.15 -36.78
CA ILE A 48 7.46 -60.99 -36.38
C ILE A 48 6.46 -59.90 -36.00
N LEU A 49 5.77 -60.11 -34.87
CA LEU A 49 5.21 -58.96 -34.16
C LEU A 49 6.42 -58.16 -33.62
N PRO A 50 6.53 -56.85 -33.91
CA PRO A 50 7.44 -56.02 -33.15
C PRO A 50 7.10 -56.16 -31.66
N PRO A 51 8.05 -56.01 -30.72
CA PRO A 51 7.71 -55.93 -29.31
C PRO A 51 6.59 -54.91 -29.20
N SER A 52 5.46 -55.33 -28.62
CA SER A 52 4.31 -54.48 -28.41
C SER A 52 4.82 -53.20 -27.75
N SER A 53 4.90 -52.12 -28.52
CA SER A 53 5.13 -50.80 -27.97
C SER A 53 4.04 -50.63 -26.93
N PHE A 54 4.45 -50.63 -25.66
CA PHE A 54 3.56 -50.36 -24.56
C PHE A 54 2.77 -49.11 -24.93
N ALA A 55 1.45 -49.23 -24.94
CA ALA A 55 0.58 -48.07 -25.01
C ALA A 55 0.85 -47.27 -23.73
N ALA A 56 1.83 -46.38 -23.79
CA ALA A 56 1.96 -45.30 -22.83
C ALA A 56 0.60 -44.59 -22.84
N ALA A 57 -0.02 -44.43 -21.67
CA ALA A 57 -1.17 -43.57 -21.53
C ALA A 57 -0.80 -42.22 -22.16
N GLN A 58 -1.44 -41.86 -23.28
CA GLN A 58 -1.19 -40.60 -23.96
C GLN A 58 -1.65 -39.50 -23.01
N THR A 59 -0.70 -38.90 -22.29
CA THR A 59 -0.96 -37.72 -21.48
C THR A 59 -1.06 -36.57 -22.48
N SER A 60 -2.13 -35.79 -22.48
CA SER A 60 -2.17 -34.57 -23.28
C SER A 60 -1.25 -33.52 -22.66
N ALA A 61 -0.63 -32.67 -23.49
CA ALA A 61 0.07 -31.49 -22.98
C ALA A 61 -0.89 -30.67 -22.09
N TYR A 62 -0.39 -30.12 -21.00
CA TYR A 62 -1.19 -29.36 -20.05
C TYR A 62 -0.41 -28.19 -19.45
N ALA A 63 -1.16 -27.19 -19.01
CA ALA A 63 -0.67 -26.07 -18.21
C ALA A 63 -1.41 -26.04 -16.88
N GLU A 64 -0.74 -25.60 -15.82
CA GLU A 64 -1.34 -25.37 -14.50
C GLU A 64 -0.76 -24.10 -13.90
N ILE A 65 -1.59 -23.37 -13.17
CA ILE A 65 -1.15 -22.23 -12.38
C ILE A 65 -1.45 -22.43 -10.90
N SER A 66 -0.59 -21.83 -10.06
CA SER A 66 -0.85 -21.64 -8.64
C SER A 66 -1.99 -20.64 -8.41
N ALA A 67 -2.42 -20.51 -7.16
CA ALA A 67 -3.21 -19.35 -6.75
C ALA A 67 -2.45 -18.06 -7.13
N PRO A 68 -3.11 -17.08 -7.79
CA PRO A 68 -2.50 -15.80 -8.12
C PRO A 68 -2.17 -15.01 -6.86
N ASP A 69 -1.00 -14.36 -6.85
CA ASP A 69 -0.58 -13.41 -5.84
C ASP A 69 -0.81 -11.98 -6.36
N ALA A 70 -1.78 -11.31 -5.76
CA ALA A 70 -2.15 -9.92 -6.05
C ALA A 70 -1.63 -8.93 -5.00
N SER A 71 -0.73 -9.34 -4.09
CA SER A 71 -0.17 -8.42 -3.07
C SER A 71 0.58 -7.24 -3.70
N GLY A 72 1.18 -7.45 -4.87
CA GLY A 72 1.88 -6.44 -5.67
C GLY A 72 1.00 -5.67 -6.67
N PHE A 73 -0.34 -5.71 -6.52
CA PHE A 73 -1.28 -5.10 -7.46
C PHE A 73 -0.91 -3.63 -7.78
N PRO A 74 -0.93 -3.21 -9.08
CA PRO A 74 -1.56 -3.84 -10.25
C PRO A 74 -0.73 -4.95 -10.92
N LYS A 75 0.44 -5.31 -10.38
CA LYS A 75 1.18 -6.48 -10.85
C LYS A 75 0.64 -7.73 -10.17
N ILE A 76 0.28 -8.73 -10.96
CA ILE A 76 -0.15 -10.04 -10.46
C ILE A 76 0.91 -11.05 -10.86
N VAL A 77 1.26 -11.91 -9.90
CA VAL A 77 2.26 -12.97 -10.05
C VAL A 77 1.58 -14.32 -9.89
N ALA A 78 1.92 -15.28 -10.74
CA ALA A 78 1.50 -16.67 -10.58
C ALA A 78 2.65 -17.61 -10.94
N VAL A 79 2.66 -18.77 -10.31
CA VAL A 79 3.55 -19.86 -10.72
C VAL A 79 2.84 -20.66 -11.80
N LEU A 80 3.52 -20.91 -12.92
CA LEU A 80 3.03 -21.63 -14.08
C LEU A 80 3.87 -22.89 -14.31
N ASP A 81 3.18 -24.01 -14.48
CA ASP A 81 3.74 -25.29 -14.89
C ASP A 81 3.23 -25.66 -16.28
N VAL A 82 4.15 -26.10 -17.15
CA VAL A 82 3.82 -26.49 -18.53
C VAL A 82 4.50 -27.80 -18.86
N TYR A 83 3.70 -28.78 -19.28
CA TYR A 83 4.17 -30.12 -19.62
C TYR A 83 3.70 -30.52 -21.02
N ASP A 84 4.57 -31.21 -21.76
CA ASP A 84 4.25 -31.76 -23.06
C ASP A 84 3.43 -33.07 -22.97
N ALA A 85 3.06 -33.63 -24.12
CA ALA A 85 2.31 -34.89 -24.17
C ALA A 85 3.11 -36.12 -23.65
N ASN A 86 4.42 -35.98 -23.44
CA ASN A 86 5.28 -37.01 -22.87
C ASN A 86 5.47 -36.83 -21.34
N GLY A 87 4.76 -35.86 -20.73
CA GLY A 87 4.87 -35.55 -19.31
C GLY A 87 6.21 -34.90 -18.92
N GLN A 88 6.94 -34.33 -19.89
CA GLN A 88 8.18 -33.60 -19.68
C GLN A 88 7.92 -32.10 -19.53
N PHE A 89 8.65 -31.46 -18.63
CA PHE A 89 8.56 -30.02 -18.43
C PHE A 89 9.04 -29.27 -19.67
N VAL A 90 8.26 -28.30 -20.14
CA VAL A 90 8.60 -27.49 -21.31
C VAL A 90 9.43 -26.28 -20.86
N GLY A 91 10.75 -26.38 -21.00
CA GLY A 91 11.71 -25.31 -20.70
C GLY A 91 11.85 -24.27 -21.81
N GLY A 92 12.38 -23.09 -21.46
CA GLY A 92 12.74 -22.03 -22.42
C GLY A 92 11.59 -21.23 -23.04
N LEU A 93 10.40 -21.23 -22.43
CA LEU A 93 9.26 -20.38 -22.86
C LEU A 93 9.58 -18.90 -22.67
N LYS A 94 9.12 -18.07 -23.61
CA LYS A 94 9.23 -16.61 -23.56
C LYS A 94 7.91 -15.98 -23.15
N PRO A 95 7.89 -14.72 -22.68
CA PRO A 95 6.66 -14.00 -22.37
C PRO A 95 5.66 -13.98 -23.54
N ALA A 96 6.14 -13.94 -24.79
CA ALA A 96 5.28 -13.96 -25.99
C ALA A 96 4.61 -15.32 -26.25
N ASP A 97 5.08 -16.40 -25.63
CA ASP A 97 4.51 -17.74 -25.78
C ASP A 97 3.34 -17.98 -24.80
N ALA A 98 3.06 -17.03 -23.90
CA ALA A 98 2.02 -17.12 -22.88
C ALA A 98 1.12 -15.88 -22.87
N SER A 99 -0.16 -16.07 -22.56
CA SER A 99 -1.17 -15.03 -22.37
C SER A 99 -1.91 -15.27 -21.06
N ALA A 100 -1.96 -14.27 -20.20
CA ALA A 100 -2.75 -14.32 -18.97
C ALA A 100 -4.21 -13.96 -19.30
N LEU A 101 -5.16 -14.81 -18.96
CA LEU A 101 -6.59 -14.59 -19.16
C LEU A 101 -7.20 -14.14 -17.83
N GLU A 102 -7.42 -12.85 -17.68
CA GLU A 102 -8.04 -12.21 -16.51
C GLU A 102 -9.54 -12.09 -16.74
N ASP A 103 -10.34 -12.86 -16.01
CA ASP A 103 -11.78 -13.06 -16.24
C ASP A 103 -12.10 -13.44 -17.70
N GLY A 104 -11.21 -14.23 -18.32
CA GLY A 104 -11.28 -14.63 -19.72
C GLY A 104 -10.76 -13.58 -20.73
N THR A 105 -10.37 -12.39 -20.26
CA THR A 105 -9.81 -11.33 -21.10
C THR A 105 -8.29 -11.47 -21.21
N PRO A 106 -7.71 -11.56 -22.42
CA PRO A 106 -6.28 -11.73 -22.59
C PRO A 106 -5.47 -10.49 -22.20
N ARG A 107 -4.40 -10.73 -21.45
CA ARG A 107 -3.42 -9.78 -20.94
C ARG A 107 -2.02 -10.27 -21.33
N PRO A 108 -1.16 -9.39 -21.88
CA PRO A 108 0.20 -9.77 -22.23
C PRO A 108 1.00 -10.10 -20.97
N VAL A 109 1.70 -11.22 -21.00
CA VAL A 109 2.69 -11.55 -19.97
C VAL A 109 3.90 -10.63 -20.14
N GLN A 110 4.29 -9.96 -19.05
CA GLN A 110 5.41 -9.02 -19.06
C GLN A 110 6.73 -9.74 -18.80
N GLU A 111 6.72 -10.64 -17.83
CA GLU A 111 7.88 -11.43 -17.43
C GLU A 111 7.47 -12.90 -17.28
N LEU A 112 8.31 -13.78 -17.81
CA LEU A 112 8.16 -15.22 -17.68
C LEU A 112 9.57 -15.77 -17.42
N THR A 113 9.82 -16.21 -16.20
CA THR A 113 11.16 -16.60 -15.74
C THR A 113 11.14 -18.03 -15.22
N GLU A 114 12.05 -18.87 -15.68
CA GLU A 114 12.19 -20.24 -15.20
C GLU A 114 12.96 -20.22 -13.86
N GLU A 115 12.33 -20.74 -12.79
CA GLU A 115 12.89 -20.74 -11.44
C GLU A 115 13.02 -22.17 -10.88
N PRO A 116 14.09 -22.46 -10.12
CA PRO A 116 14.18 -23.69 -9.34
C PRO A 116 13.37 -23.56 -8.05
N VAL A 117 12.47 -24.51 -7.78
CA VAL A 117 11.62 -24.54 -6.56
C VAL A 117 11.87 -25.78 -5.68
N GLY A 118 12.77 -26.67 -6.10
CA GLY A 118 12.98 -27.97 -5.45
C GLY A 118 11.78 -28.91 -5.62
N ALA A 119 11.86 -30.10 -5.01
CA ALA A 119 10.78 -31.09 -5.04
C ALA A 119 10.55 -31.71 -3.66
N GLN A 120 9.29 -32.07 -3.38
CA GLN A 120 8.92 -32.86 -2.20
C GLN A 120 8.95 -34.34 -2.56
N ILE A 121 9.97 -35.04 -2.09
CA ILE A 121 10.26 -36.42 -2.47
C ILE A 121 10.14 -37.32 -1.24
N VAL A 122 9.31 -38.36 -1.36
CA VAL A 122 9.16 -39.38 -0.33
C VAL A 122 9.78 -40.68 -0.83
N VAL A 123 10.78 -41.18 -0.11
CA VAL A 123 11.32 -42.52 -0.33
C VAL A 123 10.63 -43.47 0.63
N GLY A 124 9.76 -44.32 0.08
CA GLY A 124 9.07 -45.36 0.84
C GLY A 124 9.82 -46.68 0.71
N VAL A 125 10.22 -47.29 1.83
CA VAL A 125 10.85 -48.61 1.83
C VAL A 125 9.88 -49.63 2.42
N ASN A 126 9.49 -50.60 1.61
CA ASN A 126 8.69 -51.75 2.00
C ASN A 126 9.63 -52.95 2.26
N PRO A 127 10.00 -53.22 3.51
CA PRO A 127 10.93 -54.29 3.84
C PRO A 127 10.34 -55.69 3.56
N GLY A 128 11.19 -56.61 3.13
CA GLY A 128 10.90 -58.04 3.08
C GLY A 128 12.14 -58.88 2.76
N PRO A 129 12.05 -60.21 2.87
CA PRO A 129 13.22 -61.08 2.78
C PRO A 129 13.99 -60.96 1.47
N ALA A 130 13.32 -60.63 0.37
CA ALA A 130 13.94 -60.44 -0.94
C ALA A 130 14.99 -59.32 -0.96
N LEU A 131 14.89 -58.31 -0.09
CA LEU A 131 15.82 -57.19 0.01
C LEU A 131 17.13 -57.56 0.74
N ASP A 132 17.12 -58.60 1.59
CA ASP A 132 18.29 -59.10 2.33
C ASP A 132 19.06 -60.21 1.59
N VAL A 133 18.66 -60.54 0.36
CA VAL A 133 19.40 -61.50 -0.47
C VAL A 133 20.77 -60.92 -0.82
N ARG A 134 21.82 -61.71 -0.59
CA ARG A 134 23.23 -61.32 -0.77
C ARG A 134 23.79 -61.82 -2.09
N ASP A 135 24.66 -61.03 -2.68
CA ASP A 135 25.50 -61.43 -3.80
C ASP A 135 26.73 -62.25 -3.35
N ALA A 136 27.59 -62.61 -4.30
CA ALA A 136 28.82 -63.38 -4.03
C ALA A 136 29.84 -62.62 -3.17
N GLN A 137 29.72 -61.29 -3.08
CA GLN A 137 30.56 -60.41 -2.27
C GLN A 137 29.95 -60.16 -0.88
N GLY A 138 28.78 -60.74 -0.58
CA GLY A 138 28.08 -60.60 0.69
C GLY A 138 27.24 -59.33 0.82
N VAL A 139 27.10 -58.55 -0.26
CA VAL A 139 26.33 -57.29 -0.30
C VAL A 139 24.87 -57.62 -0.57
N THR A 140 23.96 -57.07 0.24
CA THR A 140 22.52 -57.27 0.05
C THR A 140 21.98 -56.42 -1.10
N ARG A 141 20.84 -56.82 -1.69
CA ARG A 141 20.15 -55.98 -2.68
C ARG A 141 19.81 -54.61 -2.12
N TYR A 142 19.36 -54.55 -0.86
CA TYR A 142 19.08 -53.28 -0.20
C TYR A 142 20.31 -52.40 -0.03
N GLN A 143 21.48 -52.97 0.31
CA GLN A 143 22.72 -52.19 0.39
C GLN A 143 23.08 -51.52 -0.93
N ARG A 144 22.80 -52.16 -2.08
CA ARG A 144 22.98 -51.52 -3.39
C ARG A 144 21.98 -50.39 -3.64
N VAL A 145 20.73 -50.55 -3.20
CA VAL A 145 19.73 -49.46 -3.21
C VAL A 145 20.20 -48.30 -2.32
N GLN A 146 20.70 -48.60 -1.13
CA GLN A 146 21.26 -47.60 -0.21
C GLN A 146 22.43 -46.84 -0.83
N GLN A 147 23.34 -47.54 -1.52
CA GLN A 147 24.46 -46.91 -2.23
C GLN A 147 23.97 -45.97 -3.35
N ALA A 148 23.01 -46.40 -4.17
CA ALA A 148 22.48 -45.59 -5.26
C ALA A 148 21.75 -44.33 -4.75
N LEU A 149 20.84 -44.50 -3.79
CA LEU A 149 20.08 -43.38 -3.22
C LEU A 149 20.94 -42.49 -2.31
N GLY A 150 21.91 -43.05 -1.61
CA GLY A 150 22.87 -42.30 -0.80
C GLY A 150 23.78 -41.43 -1.68
N GLY A 151 24.32 -41.98 -2.76
CA GLY A 151 25.11 -41.21 -3.72
C GLY A 151 24.30 -40.10 -4.41
N TRP A 152 23.03 -40.38 -4.72
CA TRP A 152 22.10 -39.37 -5.22
C TRP A 152 21.87 -38.24 -4.22
N ALA A 153 21.49 -38.56 -2.98
CA ALA A 153 21.23 -37.54 -1.95
C ALA A 153 22.48 -36.70 -1.63
N GLN A 154 23.68 -37.27 -1.69
CA GLN A 154 24.95 -36.53 -1.56
C GLN A 154 25.20 -35.57 -2.72
N SER A 155 24.66 -35.85 -3.91
CA SER A 155 24.79 -34.97 -5.07
C SER A 155 23.78 -33.82 -5.08
N LEU A 156 22.78 -33.85 -4.20
CA LEU A 156 21.80 -32.78 -4.07
C LEU A 156 22.43 -31.57 -3.38
N ASP A 157 22.13 -30.41 -3.96
CA ASP A 157 22.51 -29.13 -3.40
C ASP A 157 21.43 -28.69 -2.40
N ALA A 158 21.82 -28.54 -1.14
CA ALA A 158 20.90 -28.17 -0.06
C ALA A 158 20.23 -26.82 -0.29
N GLU A 159 20.85 -25.92 -1.08
CA GLU A 159 20.29 -24.61 -1.39
C GLU A 159 19.12 -24.67 -2.38
N LYS A 160 18.92 -25.80 -3.08
CA LYS A 160 17.86 -25.96 -4.09
C LYS A 160 16.47 -26.26 -3.53
N GLY A 161 16.32 -26.30 -2.20
CA GLY A 161 15.02 -26.38 -1.53
C GLY A 161 14.33 -27.74 -1.59
N ASP A 162 15.05 -28.81 -1.94
CA ASP A 162 14.49 -30.17 -1.92
C ASP A 162 14.06 -30.58 -0.52
N ASN A 163 12.88 -31.20 -0.46
CA ASN A 163 12.23 -31.60 0.78
C ASN A 163 12.05 -33.12 0.81
N LEU A 164 12.91 -33.83 1.55
CA LEU A 164 12.97 -35.29 1.52
C LEU A 164 12.29 -35.92 2.74
N SER A 165 11.68 -37.08 2.53
CA SER A 165 11.11 -37.92 3.59
C SER A 165 11.49 -39.39 3.39
N LEU A 166 11.63 -40.13 4.48
CA LEU A 166 11.85 -41.57 4.50
C LEU A 166 10.70 -42.23 5.26
N VAL A 167 9.97 -43.11 4.59
CA VAL A 167 8.79 -43.76 5.14
C VAL A 167 8.98 -45.28 5.13
N THR A 168 8.50 -45.92 6.18
CA THR A 168 8.53 -47.37 6.39
C THR A 168 7.12 -47.90 6.62
N ILE A 169 6.97 -49.22 6.79
CA ILE A 169 5.68 -49.82 7.18
C ILE A 169 5.18 -49.35 8.56
N ALA A 170 6.07 -48.84 9.43
CA ALA A 170 5.73 -48.37 10.76
C ALA A 170 5.36 -46.87 10.79
N GLY A 171 5.58 -46.15 9.69
CA GLY A 171 5.43 -44.70 9.63
C GLY A 171 6.65 -43.97 9.05
N PRO A 172 6.57 -42.63 8.99
CA PRO A 172 7.71 -41.78 8.62
C PRO A 172 8.83 -41.88 9.66
N LEU A 173 10.04 -42.26 9.22
CA LEU A 173 11.23 -42.26 10.07
C LEU A 173 11.83 -40.85 10.16
N ILE A 174 11.79 -40.12 9.06
CA ILE A 174 12.07 -38.69 8.98
C ILE A 174 11.19 -38.11 7.89
N ALA A 175 10.63 -36.92 8.12
CA ALA A 175 9.72 -36.29 7.19
C ALA A 175 10.07 -34.81 7.01
N HIS A 176 9.91 -34.34 5.79
CA HIS A 176 10.06 -32.95 5.40
C HIS A 176 11.37 -32.30 5.85
N THR A 177 12.50 -32.90 5.51
CA THR A 177 13.83 -32.43 5.91
C THR A 177 14.73 -32.15 4.71
N ALA A 178 15.81 -31.40 4.95
CA ALA A 178 16.89 -31.21 3.98
C ALA A 178 17.62 -32.53 3.64
N PRO A 179 18.25 -32.63 2.45
CA PRO A 179 18.89 -33.86 1.97
C PRO A 179 19.96 -34.46 2.87
N ASP A 180 20.71 -33.64 3.61
CA ASP A 180 21.79 -34.04 4.52
C ASP A 180 21.26 -34.79 5.74
N ALA A 181 20.23 -34.25 6.39
CA ALA A 181 19.55 -34.88 7.52
C ALA A 181 18.79 -36.15 7.07
N TRP A 182 18.18 -36.12 5.88
CA TRP A 182 17.57 -37.32 5.29
C TRP A 182 18.61 -38.42 5.06
N LEU A 183 19.76 -38.08 4.48
CA LEU A 183 20.85 -39.02 4.20
C LEU A 183 21.37 -39.68 5.46
N ALA A 184 21.56 -38.91 6.54
CA ALA A 184 21.98 -39.45 7.84
C ALA A 184 20.99 -40.49 8.38
N SER A 185 19.68 -40.19 8.32
CA SER A 185 18.62 -41.11 8.73
C SER A 185 18.56 -42.37 7.84
N PHE A 186 18.67 -42.18 6.52
CA PHE A 186 18.63 -43.28 5.56
C PHE A 186 19.84 -44.22 5.65
N ALA A 187 21.02 -43.68 5.94
CA ALA A 187 22.23 -44.49 6.17
C ALA A 187 22.15 -45.32 7.47
N ALA A 188 21.52 -44.77 8.51
CA ALA A 188 21.31 -45.45 9.79
C ALA A 188 20.17 -46.49 9.75
N PHE A 189 19.29 -46.42 8.74
CA PHE A 189 18.13 -47.30 8.64
C PHE A 189 18.54 -48.75 8.25
N GLN A 190 18.34 -49.67 9.19
CA GLN A 190 18.63 -51.11 9.06
C GLN A 190 17.42 -51.93 9.54
N PRO A 191 16.39 -52.12 8.71
CA PRO A 191 15.21 -52.88 9.11
C PRO A 191 15.49 -54.39 9.15
N ASP A 192 14.78 -55.11 10.02
CA ASP A 192 14.81 -56.57 10.01
C ASP A 192 13.96 -57.11 8.85
N PHE A 193 14.59 -57.24 7.69
CA PHE A 193 13.97 -57.72 6.46
C PHE A 193 13.42 -59.14 6.56
N ARG A 194 13.96 -59.98 7.44
CA ARG A 194 13.54 -61.38 7.57
C ARG A 194 12.33 -61.53 8.49
N ALA A 195 12.19 -60.63 9.45
CA ALA A 195 11.04 -60.59 10.35
C ALA A 195 9.85 -59.80 9.80
N THR A 196 9.96 -59.19 8.62
CA THR A 196 8.93 -58.29 8.08
C THR A 196 8.28 -58.80 6.80
N THR A 197 6.95 -58.69 6.74
CA THR A 197 6.16 -59.00 5.54
C THR A 197 5.82 -57.71 4.78
N PRO A 198 6.18 -57.61 3.48
CA PRO A 198 5.82 -56.49 2.62
C PRO A 198 4.31 -56.27 2.56
N ASN A 199 3.87 -55.02 2.71
CA ASN A 199 2.45 -54.68 2.66
C ASN A 199 2.21 -53.28 2.07
N ILE A 200 0.95 -52.99 1.71
CA ILE A 200 0.57 -51.76 1.01
C ILE A 200 0.62 -50.53 1.91
N GLN A 201 0.61 -50.71 3.24
CA GLN A 201 0.57 -49.62 4.21
C GLN A 201 1.74 -48.66 4.05
N SER A 202 2.94 -49.17 3.72
CA SER A 202 4.12 -48.34 3.47
C SER A 202 3.92 -47.35 2.32
N LEU A 203 3.25 -47.75 1.23
CA LEU A 203 2.92 -46.86 0.12
C LEU A 203 1.82 -45.87 0.48
N VAL A 204 0.80 -46.31 1.22
CA VAL A 204 -0.27 -45.44 1.73
C VAL A 204 0.32 -44.32 2.59
N LEU A 205 1.17 -44.67 3.56
CA LEU A 205 1.88 -43.71 4.42
C LEU A 205 2.83 -42.80 3.62
N SER A 206 3.46 -43.34 2.57
CA SER A 206 4.33 -42.54 1.69
C SER A 206 3.52 -41.48 0.95
N LEU A 207 2.33 -41.83 0.46
CA LEU A 207 1.42 -40.86 -0.17
C LEU A 207 0.91 -39.85 0.85
N GLU A 208 0.47 -40.27 2.03
CA GLU A 208 0.04 -39.35 3.09
C GLU A 208 1.12 -38.33 3.46
N THR A 209 2.37 -38.79 3.58
CA THR A 209 3.53 -37.91 3.82
C THR A 209 3.75 -36.96 2.64
N ALA A 210 3.62 -37.43 1.40
CA ALA A 210 3.77 -36.59 0.21
C ALA A 210 2.70 -35.50 0.12
N LEU A 211 1.49 -35.76 0.63
CA LEU A 211 0.35 -34.84 0.57
C LEU A 211 0.41 -33.68 1.56
N ALA A 212 1.38 -33.65 2.48
CA ALA A 212 1.57 -32.51 3.36
C ALA A 212 1.77 -31.19 2.58
N ALA A 213 1.50 -30.08 3.27
CA ALA A 213 1.72 -28.74 2.72
C ALA A 213 3.17 -28.57 2.28
N THR A 214 3.37 -28.03 1.08
CA THR A 214 4.71 -27.81 0.54
C THR A 214 5.32 -26.52 1.10
N PRO A 215 6.63 -26.49 1.42
CA PRO A 215 7.30 -25.29 1.92
C PRO A 215 7.26 -24.09 0.95
N GLN A 216 7.19 -24.35 -0.36
CA GLN A 216 7.17 -23.33 -1.40
C GLN A 216 6.03 -23.61 -2.39
N VAL A 217 5.46 -22.53 -2.94
CA VAL A 217 4.42 -22.61 -3.98
C VAL A 217 5.05 -23.14 -5.27
N GLY A 218 4.41 -24.12 -5.91
CA GLY A 218 4.92 -24.72 -7.14
C GLY A 218 5.83 -25.94 -6.94
N MET A 219 6.15 -26.31 -5.69
CA MET A 219 6.84 -27.57 -5.40
C MET A 219 5.98 -28.76 -5.80
N LYS A 220 6.56 -29.66 -6.62
CA LYS A 220 5.91 -30.91 -7.01
C LYS A 220 6.20 -32.03 -6.03
N ARG A 221 5.32 -33.04 -6.05
CA ARG A 221 5.37 -34.20 -5.19
C ARG A 221 5.77 -35.44 -5.99
N ALA A 222 6.66 -36.24 -5.42
CA ALA A 222 6.98 -37.55 -5.95
C ALA A 222 7.26 -38.56 -4.86
N ILE A 223 7.00 -39.83 -5.19
CA ILE A 223 7.31 -40.98 -4.36
C ILE A 223 8.32 -41.83 -5.13
N LEU A 224 9.32 -42.35 -4.44
CA LEU A 224 10.09 -43.51 -4.87
C LEU A 224 9.82 -44.66 -3.89
N PHE A 225 9.09 -45.65 -4.35
CA PHE A 225 8.69 -46.81 -3.57
C PHE A 225 9.60 -48.00 -3.88
N VAL A 226 10.37 -48.42 -2.89
CA VAL A 226 11.26 -49.58 -2.95
C VAL A 226 10.55 -50.76 -2.30
N THR A 227 10.18 -51.77 -3.09
CA THR A 227 9.36 -52.89 -2.61
C THR A 227 9.73 -54.20 -3.30
N PRO A 228 9.65 -55.35 -2.63
CA PRO A 228 9.59 -56.63 -3.31
C PRO A 228 8.18 -56.90 -3.85
N HIS A 229 7.95 -58.08 -4.44
CA HIS A 229 6.60 -58.56 -4.74
C HIS A 229 5.75 -58.67 -3.46
N MET A 230 4.44 -58.66 -3.64
CA MET A 230 3.49 -58.73 -2.54
C MET A 230 2.44 -59.81 -2.81
N GLU A 231 2.12 -60.57 -1.77
CA GLU A 231 1.09 -61.60 -1.76
C GLU A 231 -0.11 -61.11 -0.94
N ASP A 232 -0.85 -60.14 -1.48
CA ASP A 232 -2.05 -59.59 -0.84
C ASP A 232 -3.22 -59.60 -1.85
N ALA A 233 -4.30 -60.30 -1.49
CA ALA A 233 -5.50 -60.40 -2.31
C ALA A 233 -6.24 -59.06 -2.46
N ALA A 234 -6.05 -58.11 -1.53
CA ALA A 234 -6.66 -56.79 -1.57
C ALA A 234 -5.79 -55.75 -2.30
N LEU A 235 -4.61 -56.14 -2.80
CA LEU A 235 -3.62 -55.21 -3.37
C LEU A 235 -4.17 -54.39 -4.54
N GLU A 236 -4.90 -55.01 -5.46
CA GLU A 236 -5.46 -54.33 -6.63
C GLU A 236 -6.42 -53.21 -6.23
N ALA A 237 -7.34 -53.49 -5.29
CA ALA A 237 -8.28 -52.51 -4.79
C ALA A 237 -7.57 -51.35 -4.07
N ALA A 238 -6.56 -51.66 -3.25
CA ALA A 238 -5.79 -50.66 -2.52
C ALA A 238 -4.96 -49.77 -3.48
N LEU A 239 -4.28 -50.36 -4.47
CA LEU A 239 -3.51 -49.61 -5.46
C LEU A 239 -4.39 -48.72 -6.33
N LYS A 240 -5.63 -49.14 -6.64
CA LYS A 240 -6.58 -48.29 -7.35
C LYS A 240 -6.88 -47.00 -6.56
N THR A 241 -7.19 -47.12 -5.27
CA THR A 241 -7.44 -45.96 -4.40
C THR A 241 -6.21 -45.08 -4.26
N VAL A 242 -5.03 -45.68 -4.08
CA VAL A 242 -3.76 -44.94 -4.02
C VAL A 242 -3.48 -44.21 -5.33
N GLY A 243 -3.70 -44.87 -6.48
CA GLY A 243 -3.51 -44.30 -7.82
C GLY A 243 -4.44 -43.12 -8.08
N GLU A 244 -5.72 -43.24 -7.76
CA GLU A 244 -6.69 -42.14 -7.90
C GLU A 244 -6.27 -40.91 -7.07
N ARG A 245 -5.88 -41.11 -5.80
CA ARG A 245 -5.39 -40.01 -4.94
C ARG A 245 -4.07 -39.43 -5.43
N ALA A 246 -3.15 -40.26 -5.94
CA ALA A 246 -1.88 -39.80 -6.50
C ALA A 246 -2.10 -38.97 -7.77
N VAL A 247 -2.97 -39.39 -8.68
CA VAL A 247 -3.35 -38.62 -9.88
C VAL A 247 -4.01 -37.30 -9.49
N GLN A 248 -4.99 -37.32 -8.57
CA GLN A 248 -5.68 -36.10 -8.12
C GLN A 248 -4.73 -35.09 -7.49
N SER A 249 -3.73 -35.56 -6.73
CA SER A 249 -2.72 -34.72 -6.08
C SER A 249 -1.49 -34.43 -6.93
N ARG A 250 -1.47 -34.93 -8.18
CA ARG A 250 -0.33 -34.86 -9.11
C ARG A 250 0.98 -35.38 -8.50
N THR A 251 0.88 -36.40 -7.66
CA THR A 251 2.03 -37.08 -7.06
C THR A 251 2.51 -38.20 -7.99
N ARG A 252 3.74 -38.06 -8.53
CA ARG A 252 4.32 -39.12 -9.38
C ARG A 252 4.81 -40.28 -8.52
N VAL A 253 4.40 -41.52 -8.81
CA VAL A 253 4.83 -42.71 -8.07
C VAL A 253 5.82 -43.50 -8.90
N ASN A 254 7.09 -43.41 -8.52
CA ASN A 254 8.17 -44.21 -9.08
C ASN A 254 8.35 -45.47 -8.24
N ILE A 255 8.57 -46.62 -8.85
CA ILE A 255 8.66 -47.90 -8.15
C ILE A 255 9.93 -48.65 -8.57
N TRP A 256 10.73 -49.01 -7.57
CA TRP A 256 11.83 -49.95 -7.72
C TRP A 256 11.42 -51.28 -7.08
N LEU A 257 11.09 -52.24 -7.94
CA LEU A 257 10.78 -53.61 -7.55
C LEU A 257 12.09 -54.37 -7.29
N VAL A 258 12.39 -54.67 -6.03
CA VAL A 258 13.62 -55.36 -5.63
C VAL A 258 13.33 -56.81 -5.29
N ASP A 259 13.58 -57.72 -6.24
CA ASP A 259 13.22 -59.14 -6.08
C ASP A 259 14.04 -60.10 -6.96
N GLY A 260 13.88 -61.41 -6.78
CA GLY A 260 14.41 -62.40 -7.71
C GLY A 260 13.77 -62.31 -9.09
N GLU A 261 14.54 -62.59 -10.15
CA GLU A 261 14.08 -62.53 -11.55
C GLU A 261 12.81 -63.37 -11.79
N GLN A 262 12.64 -64.48 -11.04
CA GLN A 262 11.45 -65.33 -11.12
C GLN A 262 10.15 -64.62 -10.70
N TYR A 263 10.23 -63.56 -9.91
CA TYR A 263 9.08 -62.78 -9.43
C TYR A 263 8.76 -61.58 -10.31
N PHE A 264 9.58 -61.24 -11.32
CA PHE A 264 9.33 -60.09 -12.18
C PHE A 264 8.04 -60.20 -13.01
N ASN A 265 7.53 -61.42 -13.20
CA ASN A 265 6.25 -61.67 -13.86
C ASN A 265 5.11 -61.97 -12.87
N HIS A 266 5.30 -61.72 -11.57
CA HIS A 266 4.28 -61.93 -10.56
C HIS A 266 3.09 -60.95 -10.74
N PRO A 267 1.83 -61.33 -10.47
CA PRO A 267 0.67 -60.45 -10.68
C PRO A 267 0.78 -59.07 -10.00
N SER A 268 1.37 -59.00 -8.80
CA SER A 268 1.60 -57.72 -8.10
C SER A 268 2.49 -56.75 -8.90
N VAL A 269 3.42 -57.28 -9.70
CA VAL A 269 4.35 -56.47 -10.51
C VAL A 269 3.62 -55.75 -11.62
N ALA A 270 2.69 -56.43 -12.29
CA ALA A 270 1.84 -55.82 -13.31
C ALA A 270 1.00 -54.67 -12.71
N LEU A 271 0.49 -54.84 -11.48
CA LEU A 271 -0.25 -53.79 -10.77
C LEU A 271 0.63 -52.58 -10.43
N PHE A 272 1.86 -52.80 -9.96
CA PHE A 272 2.81 -51.71 -9.70
C PHE A 272 3.21 -50.98 -10.98
N GLN A 273 3.47 -51.71 -12.07
CA GLN A 273 3.77 -51.12 -13.36
C GLN A 273 2.61 -50.25 -13.87
N ALA A 274 1.37 -50.71 -13.70
CA ALA A 274 0.17 -49.95 -14.04
C ALA A 274 0.04 -48.67 -13.18
N LEU A 275 0.29 -48.75 -11.87
CA LEU A 275 0.25 -47.58 -10.98
C LEU A 275 1.31 -46.53 -11.38
N ALA A 276 2.56 -46.97 -11.63
CA ALA A 276 3.63 -46.07 -12.05
C ALA A 276 3.26 -45.36 -13.37
N ALA A 277 2.78 -46.12 -14.36
CA ALA A 277 2.32 -45.55 -15.63
C ALA A 277 1.15 -44.58 -15.47
N GLN A 278 0.16 -44.91 -14.63
CA GLN A 278 -1.01 -44.07 -14.37
C GLN A 278 -0.64 -42.72 -13.73
N THR A 279 0.39 -42.71 -12.88
CA THR A 279 0.84 -41.51 -12.16
C THR A 279 1.96 -40.74 -12.89
N GLY A 280 2.35 -41.17 -14.10
CA GLY A 280 3.47 -40.59 -14.85
C GLY A 280 4.84 -40.82 -14.20
N GLY A 281 4.96 -41.85 -13.34
CA GLY A 281 6.19 -42.28 -12.70
C GLY A 281 6.91 -43.40 -13.46
N GLY A 282 8.14 -43.70 -13.03
CA GLY A 282 8.96 -44.77 -13.57
C GLY A 282 8.81 -46.10 -12.85
N PHE A 283 9.01 -47.20 -13.57
CA PHE A 283 9.04 -48.55 -13.02
C PHE A 283 10.35 -49.25 -13.37
N LEU A 284 10.97 -49.91 -12.39
CA LEU A 284 12.22 -50.66 -12.54
C LEU A 284 12.13 -51.99 -11.80
N THR A 285 12.65 -53.06 -12.39
CA THR A 285 12.93 -54.33 -11.69
C THR A 285 14.42 -54.48 -11.39
N PHE A 286 14.76 -54.98 -10.21
CA PHE A 286 16.13 -55.11 -9.74
C PHE A 286 16.34 -56.40 -8.94
N SER A 287 17.12 -57.32 -9.50
CA SER A 287 17.51 -58.60 -8.91
C SER A 287 18.86 -58.58 -8.21
N GLY A 288 19.57 -57.45 -8.29
CA GLY A 288 20.95 -57.30 -7.83
C GLY A 288 21.97 -57.47 -8.96
N ARG A 289 21.57 -57.51 -10.22
CA ARG A 289 22.50 -57.62 -11.38
C ARG A 289 22.40 -56.46 -12.34
N GLU A 290 21.23 -55.84 -12.40
CA GLU A 290 20.91 -54.69 -13.21
C GLU A 290 21.59 -53.44 -12.62
N THR A 291 21.66 -52.37 -13.42
CA THR A 291 22.15 -51.08 -12.94
C THR A 291 20.98 -50.25 -12.44
N LEU A 292 21.06 -49.77 -11.19
CA LEU A 292 20.07 -48.82 -10.69
C LEU A 292 20.26 -47.47 -11.40
N PRO A 293 19.19 -46.86 -11.93
CA PRO A 293 19.26 -45.56 -12.59
C PRO A 293 19.56 -44.45 -11.58
N ASN A 294 20.09 -43.33 -12.06
CA ASN A 294 20.18 -42.13 -11.26
C ASN A 294 18.75 -41.60 -10.98
N PRO A 295 18.33 -41.41 -9.71
CA PRO A 295 17.01 -40.88 -9.38
C PRO A 295 16.70 -39.52 -10.01
N GLU A 296 17.71 -38.74 -10.40
CA GLU A 296 17.54 -37.47 -11.12
C GLU A 296 16.78 -37.62 -12.45
N THR A 297 16.79 -38.80 -13.07
CA THR A 297 15.95 -39.10 -14.24
C THR A 297 14.46 -38.94 -13.94
N TYR A 298 14.04 -39.17 -12.69
CA TYR A 298 12.65 -39.00 -12.26
C TYR A 298 12.38 -37.61 -11.69
N PHE A 299 13.32 -37.05 -10.93
CA PHE A 299 13.07 -35.88 -10.08
C PHE A 299 13.53 -34.55 -10.68
N SER A 300 14.55 -34.53 -11.54
CA SER A 300 15.03 -33.28 -12.14
C SER A 300 13.93 -32.49 -12.86
N PRO A 301 13.00 -33.10 -13.62
CA PRO A 301 11.92 -32.37 -14.28
C PRO A 301 10.94 -31.69 -13.30
N LEU A 302 10.89 -32.15 -12.05
CA LEU A 302 9.95 -31.67 -11.04
C LEU A 302 10.43 -30.42 -10.28
N ARG A 303 11.67 -29.99 -10.49
CA ARG A 303 12.27 -28.89 -9.71
C ARG A 303 12.15 -27.52 -10.39
N ARG A 304 11.46 -27.45 -11.53
CA ARG A 304 11.39 -26.23 -12.35
C ARG A 304 9.95 -25.77 -12.47
N VAL A 305 9.74 -24.47 -12.34
CA VAL A 305 8.48 -23.76 -12.59
C VAL A 305 8.78 -22.54 -13.45
N TYR A 306 7.73 -21.92 -13.99
CA TYR A 306 7.81 -20.53 -14.39
C TYR A 306 7.19 -19.62 -13.34
N ARG A 307 7.85 -18.49 -13.05
CA ARG A 307 7.20 -17.33 -12.44
C ARG A 307 6.73 -16.41 -13.56
N LEU A 308 5.41 -16.22 -13.63
CA LEU A 308 4.72 -15.37 -14.58
C LEU A 308 4.29 -14.08 -13.88
N THR A 309 4.58 -12.94 -14.50
CA THR A 309 4.12 -11.62 -14.03
C THR A 309 3.39 -10.90 -15.17
N TYR A 310 2.23 -10.35 -14.87
CA TYR A 310 1.49 -9.49 -15.80
C TYR A 310 0.89 -8.27 -15.08
N ALA A 311 0.53 -7.23 -15.83
CA ALA A 311 -0.20 -6.08 -15.30
C ALA A 311 -1.71 -6.27 -15.48
N SER A 312 -2.41 -6.32 -14.35
CA SER A 312 -3.85 -6.36 -14.26
C SER A 312 -4.49 -5.09 -14.81
N ALA A 313 -5.71 -5.23 -15.34
CA ALA A 313 -6.58 -4.11 -15.68
C ALA A 313 -7.87 -4.09 -14.83
N LEU A 314 -7.94 -4.92 -13.78
CA LEU A 314 -9.09 -4.94 -12.88
C LEU A 314 -9.27 -3.58 -12.22
N ASN A 315 -10.51 -3.10 -12.22
CA ASN A 315 -10.91 -1.85 -11.59
C ASN A 315 -12.15 -2.04 -10.69
N SER A 316 -12.44 -3.28 -10.31
CA SER A 316 -13.53 -3.64 -9.42
C SER A 316 -12.98 -4.51 -8.29
N SER A 317 -13.55 -4.35 -7.09
CA SER A 317 -13.32 -5.30 -6.00
C SER A 317 -14.19 -6.53 -6.19
N GLY A 318 -13.72 -7.69 -5.74
CA GLY A 318 -14.46 -8.95 -5.78
C GLY A 318 -13.58 -10.15 -6.02
N ASP A 319 -14.22 -11.27 -6.34
CA ASP A 319 -13.55 -12.49 -6.77
C ASP A 319 -13.33 -12.43 -8.28
N HIS A 320 -12.11 -12.74 -8.69
CA HIS A 320 -11.64 -12.75 -10.07
C HIS A 320 -11.00 -14.09 -10.39
N ALA A 321 -10.97 -14.45 -11.67
CA ALA A 321 -10.35 -15.68 -12.13
C ALA A 321 -9.18 -15.39 -13.06
N LEU A 322 -8.05 -16.06 -12.81
CA LEU A 322 -6.92 -16.08 -13.73
C LEU A 322 -6.82 -17.47 -14.36
N SER A 323 -6.63 -17.54 -15.66
CA SER A 323 -6.04 -18.72 -16.33
C SER A 323 -4.89 -18.27 -17.23
N VAL A 324 -4.05 -19.21 -17.67
CA VAL A 324 -2.96 -18.91 -18.59
C VAL A 324 -3.07 -19.80 -19.80
N GLU A 325 -3.00 -19.18 -20.98
CA GLU A 325 -2.91 -19.84 -22.26
C GLU A 325 -1.46 -19.86 -22.74
N VAL A 326 -0.94 -21.03 -23.11
CA VAL A 326 0.45 -21.22 -23.56
C VAL A 326 0.46 -21.83 -24.95
N THR A 327 1.24 -21.24 -25.85
CA THR A 327 1.42 -21.75 -27.21
C THR A 327 2.63 -22.69 -27.28
N LEU A 328 2.38 -23.97 -27.55
CA LEU A 328 3.37 -25.03 -27.68
C LEU A 328 3.42 -25.55 -29.12
N GLY A 329 4.48 -25.21 -29.87
CA GLY A 329 4.67 -25.75 -31.23
C GLY A 329 3.50 -25.49 -32.19
N GLY A 330 2.75 -24.41 -31.98
CA GLY A 330 1.56 -24.05 -32.76
C GLY A 330 0.23 -24.58 -32.23
N ALA A 331 0.23 -25.41 -31.19
CA ALA A 331 -0.97 -25.79 -30.44
C ALA A 331 -1.11 -24.92 -29.17
N SER A 332 -2.34 -24.56 -28.80
CA SER A 332 -2.61 -23.83 -27.56
C SER A 332 -3.01 -24.78 -26.44
N VAL A 333 -2.48 -24.55 -25.24
CA VAL A 333 -2.82 -25.27 -24.02
C VAL A 333 -3.17 -24.26 -22.94
N ALA A 334 -4.35 -24.37 -22.37
CA ALA A 334 -4.82 -23.50 -21.30
C ALA A 334 -4.78 -24.21 -19.93
N SER A 335 -4.50 -23.44 -18.88
CA SER A 335 -4.69 -23.89 -17.51
C SER A 335 -6.17 -23.84 -17.11
N GLU A 336 -6.54 -24.63 -16.11
CA GLU A 336 -7.79 -24.40 -15.39
C GLU A 336 -7.76 -23.02 -14.71
N PRO A 337 -8.90 -22.31 -14.63
CA PRO A 337 -8.98 -21.04 -13.91
C PRO A 337 -8.71 -21.21 -12.41
N ARG A 338 -8.00 -20.24 -11.83
CA ARG A 338 -7.80 -20.09 -10.39
C ARG A 338 -8.38 -18.78 -9.92
N GLU A 339 -9.23 -18.87 -8.91
CA GLU A 339 -9.87 -17.71 -8.30
C GLU A 339 -8.93 -17.00 -7.31
N PHE A 340 -9.05 -15.69 -7.24
CA PHE A 340 -8.41 -14.84 -6.23
C PHE A 340 -9.32 -13.64 -5.92
N THR A 341 -9.29 -13.18 -4.68
CA THR A 341 -10.07 -12.01 -4.25
C THR A 341 -9.19 -10.77 -4.29
N LEU A 342 -9.76 -9.68 -4.79
CA LEU A 342 -9.08 -8.39 -4.90
C LEU A 342 -9.95 -7.28 -4.30
N ASN A 343 -9.32 -6.40 -3.51
CA ASN A 343 -9.92 -5.15 -3.07
C ASN A 343 -9.22 -4.01 -3.81
N VAL A 344 -9.95 -3.31 -4.67
CA VAL A 344 -9.46 -2.13 -5.38
C VAL A 344 -10.38 -0.95 -5.08
N GLN A 345 -9.79 0.16 -4.69
CA GLN A 345 -10.48 1.40 -4.38
C GLN A 345 -9.85 2.57 -5.15
N PRO A 346 -10.63 3.60 -5.50
CA PRO A 346 -10.08 4.77 -6.16
C PRO A 346 -9.06 5.51 -5.29
N PRO A 347 -8.14 6.28 -5.91
CA PRO A 347 -7.20 7.11 -5.17
C PRO A 347 -7.95 8.17 -4.35
N ASN A 348 -7.46 8.46 -3.15
CA ASN A 348 -7.96 9.51 -2.28
C ASN A 348 -7.00 10.71 -2.33
N PRO A 349 -7.28 11.75 -3.15
CA PRO A 349 -6.49 12.97 -3.16
C PRO A 349 -6.74 13.80 -1.90
N ILE A 350 -5.68 14.29 -1.27
CA ILE A 350 -5.73 15.06 -0.02
C ILE A 350 -4.86 16.31 -0.19
N PHE A 351 -5.35 17.48 0.24
CA PHE A 351 -4.52 18.67 0.32
C PHE A 351 -3.51 18.56 1.46
N ALA A 352 -2.21 18.68 1.17
CA ALA A 352 -1.15 18.55 2.16
C ALA A 352 -1.14 19.73 3.15
N ASP A 353 -1.16 20.96 2.60
CA ASP A 353 -1.00 22.21 3.35
C ASP A 353 -2.00 23.27 2.85
N LEU A 354 -3.30 22.99 2.98
CA LEU A 354 -4.34 23.94 2.57
C LEU A 354 -4.48 25.07 3.60
N PRO A 355 -4.20 26.34 3.24
CA PRO A 355 -4.43 27.45 4.16
C PRO A 355 -5.93 27.67 4.39
N ALA A 356 -6.35 27.81 5.65
CA ALA A 356 -7.75 28.13 5.99
C ALA A 356 -8.18 29.54 5.52
N GLN A 357 -7.21 30.45 5.42
CA GLN A 357 -7.43 31.83 4.99
C GLN A 357 -6.29 32.30 4.08
N LEU A 358 -6.64 33.00 3.00
CA LEU A 358 -5.73 33.67 2.09
C LEU A 358 -5.98 35.17 2.16
N THR A 359 -4.94 35.97 2.32
CA THR A 359 -5.07 37.43 2.33
C THR A 359 -4.48 38.01 1.05
N ARG A 360 -5.26 38.82 0.33
CA ARG A 360 -4.78 39.63 -0.78
C ARG A 360 -4.79 41.10 -0.39
N ALA A 361 -3.65 41.76 -0.56
CA ALA A 361 -3.45 43.16 -0.18
C ALA A 361 -2.62 43.90 -1.23
N ALA A 362 -2.56 45.23 -1.10
CA ALA A 362 -1.69 46.05 -1.93
C ALA A 362 -0.21 45.61 -1.78
N PRO A 363 0.61 45.69 -2.84
CA PRO A 363 2.02 45.32 -2.78
C PRO A 363 2.76 46.08 -1.67
N PRO A 364 3.72 45.44 -0.97
CA PRO A 364 4.49 46.10 0.09
C PRO A 364 5.23 47.36 -0.39
N GLU A 365 5.59 47.41 -1.68
CA GLU A 365 6.30 48.53 -2.29
C GLU A 365 5.39 49.73 -2.61
N ASP A 366 4.08 49.50 -2.80
CA ASP A 366 3.07 50.55 -2.93
C ASP A 366 1.82 50.21 -2.12
N PRO A 367 1.86 50.35 -0.78
CA PRO A 367 0.77 49.97 0.12
C PRO A 367 -0.54 50.73 -0.10
N TYR A 368 -0.53 51.77 -0.94
CA TYR A 368 -1.68 52.59 -1.30
C TYR A 368 -2.23 52.27 -2.69
N ASN A 369 -1.71 51.24 -3.35
CA ASN A 369 -2.18 50.81 -4.67
C ASN A 369 -3.57 50.17 -4.56
N THR A 370 -4.56 50.78 -5.19
CA THR A 370 -5.95 50.33 -5.18
C THR A 370 -6.29 49.34 -6.30
N GLU A 371 -5.39 49.15 -7.27
CA GLU A 371 -5.64 48.39 -8.49
C GLU A 371 -4.95 47.02 -8.48
N VAL A 372 -3.81 46.90 -7.81
CA VAL A 372 -3.02 45.67 -7.75
C VAL A 372 -3.13 45.03 -6.37
N LEU A 373 -3.52 43.76 -6.32
CA LEU A 373 -3.59 42.96 -5.10
C LEU A 373 -2.77 41.68 -5.27
N VAL A 374 -1.86 41.42 -4.33
CA VAL A 374 -1.00 40.22 -4.31
C VAL A 374 -1.32 39.35 -3.10
N PRO A 375 -1.14 38.02 -3.18
CA PRO A 375 -0.69 37.23 -4.34
C PRO A 375 -1.79 37.07 -5.41
N ASN A 376 -1.37 36.70 -6.63
CA ASN A 376 -2.28 36.38 -7.75
C ASN A 376 -2.59 34.89 -7.83
N GLU A 377 -1.68 34.04 -7.35
CA GLU A 377 -1.83 32.60 -7.37
C GLU A 377 -1.50 32.02 -5.99
N GLN A 378 -2.19 30.95 -5.64
CA GLN A 378 -1.87 30.12 -4.48
C GLN A 378 -1.38 28.76 -4.95
N ALA A 379 -0.17 28.38 -4.54
CA ALA A 379 0.34 27.03 -4.77
C ALA A 379 -0.37 26.04 -3.85
N LEU A 380 -0.86 24.94 -4.41
CA LEU A 380 -1.53 23.86 -3.70
C LEU A 380 -0.78 22.56 -3.98
N GLN A 381 -0.54 21.78 -2.94
CA GLN A 381 0.11 20.47 -3.03
C GLN A 381 -0.87 19.37 -2.61
N ILE A 382 -0.93 18.32 -3.42
CA ILE A 382 -1.83 17.18 -3.26
C ILE A 382 -1.00 15.93 -2.95
N VAL A 383 -1.47 15.15 -1.98
CA VAL A 383 -0.98 13.80 -1.71
C VAL A 383 -2.06 12.83 -2.16
N PHE A 384 -1.66 11.79 -2.89
CA PHE A 384 -2.57 10.72 -3.31
C PHE A 384 -2.38 9.53 -2.38
N ASP A 385 -3.39 9.26 -1.57
CA ASP A 385 -3.46 8.06 -0.74
C ASP A 385 -4.26 6.96 -1.46
N PHE A 386 -3.94 5.71 -1.18
CA PHE A 386 -4.61 4.55 -1.77
C PHE A 386 -5.19 3.70 -0.64
N PRO A 387 -6.50 3.81 -0.35
CA PRO A 387 -7.13 3.11 0.78
C PRO A 387 -7.04 1.58 0.70
N ASP A 388 -6.83 1.05 -0.51
CA ASP A 388 -6.62 -0.37 -0.77
C ASP A 388 -5.17 -0.84 -0.55
N GLY A 389 -4.24 0.08 -0.24
CA GLY A 389 -2.82 -0.21 -0.02
C GLY A 389 -2.03 -0.46 -1.30
N HIS A 390 -2.61 -0.23 -2.48
CA HIS A 390 -2.00 -0.50 -3.78
C HIS A 390 -1.65 0.81 -4.50
N PRO A 391 -0.43 1.37 -4.32
CA PRO A 391 -0.06 2.63 -4.94
C PRO A 391 0.02 2.50 -6.46
N ARG A 392 -0.64 3.41 -7.17
CA ARG A 392 -0.70 3.40 -8.64
C ARG A 392 -0.35 4.77 -9.21
N PRO A 393 0.23 4.83 -10.43
CA PRO A 393 0.45 6.09 -11.10
C PRO A 393 -0.87 6.84 -11.33
N ILE A 394 -0.91 8.12 -10.95
CA ILE A 394 -1.99 9.03 -11.34
C ILE A 394 -1.76 9.43 -12.80
N VAL A 395 -2.82 9.48 -13.59
CA VAL A 395 -2.77 9.89 -15.02
C VAL A 395 -3.48 11.22 -15.27
N ARG A 396 -4.38 11.61 -14.36
CA ARG A 396 -5.11 12.89 -14.42
C ARG A 396 -5.40 13.38 -13.01
N ALA A 397 -5.25 14.67 -12.78
CA ALA A 397 -5.69 15.36 -11.57
C ALA A 397 -6.36 16.68 -11.94
N ALA A 398 -7.51 16.99 -11.32
CA ALA A 398 -8.29 18.18 -11.59
C ALA A 398 -8.65 18.90 -10.28
N LEU A 399 -8.38 20.20 -10.23
CA LEU A 399 -8.77 21.09 -9.13
C LEU A 399 -10.10 21.76 -9.47
N TYR A 400 -11.05 21.67 -8.55
CA TYR A 400 -12.33 22.34 -8.58
C TYR A 400 -12.42 23.40 -7.49
N VAL A 401 -12.98 24.55 -7.83
CA VAL A 401 -13.26 25.66 -6.91
C VAL A 401 -14.74 26.02 -7.08
N ASP A 402 -15.51 25.95 -6.00
CA ASP A 402 -16.96 26.15 -6.01
C ASP A 402 -17.69 25.27 -7.05
N ASP A 403 -17.24 24.01 -7.16
CA ASP A 403 -17.69 23.00 -8.14
C ASP A 403 -17.42 23.32 -9.62
N GLU A 404 -16.69 24.41 -9.93
CA GLU A 404 -16.19 24.71 -11.27
C GLU A 404 -14.74 24.25 -11.45
N LEU A 405 -14.40 23.77 -12.65
CA LEU A 405 -13.05 23.32 -12.97
C LEU A 405 -12.09 24.51 -13.02
N ALA A 406 -11.16 24.59 -12.08
CA ALA A 406 -10.18 25.67 -11.99
C ALA A 406 -8.87 25.32 -12.72
N ALA A 407 -8.40 24.08 -12.61
CA ALA A 407 -7.19 23.61 -13.27
C ALA A 407 -7.22 22.09 -13.50
N GLU A 408 -6.54 21.62 -14.54
CA GLU A 408 -6.43 20.20 -14.88
C GLU A 408 -5.01 19.87 -15.33
N ASN A 409 -4.44 18.83 -14.73
CA ASN A 409 -3.14 18.29 -15.09
C ASN A 409 -3.32 16.86 -15.62
N VAL A 410 -2.77 16.58 -16.80
CA VAL A 410 -2.74 15.24 -17.44
C VAL A 410 -1.31 14.73 -17.68
N SER A 411 -0.31 15.54 -17.35
CA SER A 411 1.12 15.19 -17.43
C SER A 411 1.94 16.10 -16.52
N GLY A 412 3.18 15.72 -16.21
CA GLY A 412 4.07 16.52 -15.36
C GLY A 412 3.74 16.39 -13.87
N ALA A 413 3.71 17.51 -13.15
CA ALA A 413 3.45 17.55 -11.70
C ALA A 413 1.95 17.45 -11.40
N LEU A 414 1.41 16.23 -11.43
CA LEU A 414 0.00 15.92 -11.13
C LEU A 414 -0.38 16.23 -9.66
N ASP A 415 0.61 16.33 -8.79
CA ASP A 415 0.51 16.61 -7.36
C ASP A 415 0.51 18.12 -7.02
N ARG A 416 0.59 19.02 -8.02
CA ARG A 416 0.72 20.46 -7.79
C ARG A 416 -0.24 21.27 -8.65
N PHE A 417 -0.90 22.24 -8.02
CA PHE A 417 -1.76 23.21 -8.70
C PHE A 417 -1.35 24.64 -8.35
N ALA A 418 -1.53 25.54 -9.31
CA ALA A 418 -1.51 26.98 -9.09
C ALA A 418 -2.95 27.48 -9.19
N TRP A 419 -3.58 27.74 -8.04
CA TRP A 419 -4.91 28.31 -8.00
C TRP A 419 -4.84 29.79 -8.27
N ASP A 420 -5.34 30.22 -9.44
CA ASP A 420 -5.48 31.64 -9.76
C ASP A 420 -6.53 32.28 -8.85
N ILE A 421 -6.07 33.11 -7.93
CA ILE A 421 -6.90 33.89 -7.01
C ILE A 421 -7.05 35.33 -7.47
N SER A 422 -6.48 35.71 -8.63
CA SER A 422 -6.42 37.10 -9.11
C SER A 422 -7.78 37.73 -9.35
N GLY A 423 -8.78 36.93 -9.73
CA GLY A 423 -10.16 37.35 -9.98
C GLY A 423 -10.96 37.76 -8.74
N TYR A 424 -10.54 37.37 -7.54
CA TYR A 424 -11.29 37.68 -6.31
C TYR A 424 -11.06 39.12 -5.85
N THR A 425 -12.08 39.98 -5.99
CA THR A 425 -12.03 41.41 -5.62
C THR A 425 -12.82 41.76 -4.36
N ALA A 426 -13.56 40.80 -3.83
CA ALA A 426 -14.29 40.87 -2.57
C ALA A 426 -13.91 39.69 -1.69
N SER A 427 -13.96 39.88 -0.36
CA SER A 427 -13.73 38.78 0.57
C SER A 427 -14.86 37.76 0.48
N GLY A 428 -14.52 36.48 0.49
CA GLY A 428 -15.47 35.38 0.32
C GLY A 428 -14.88 34.04 0.75
N GLN A 429 -15.74 33.03 0.84
CA GLN A 429 -15.34 31.65 1.10
C GLN A 429 -15.47 30.86 -0.19
N HIS A 430 -14.45 30.07 -0.52
CA HIS A 430 -14.40 29.22 -1.71
C HIS A 430 -14.19 27.76 -1.30
N MET A 431 -14.95 26.85 -1.89
CA MET A 431 -14.88 25.42 -1.61
C MET A 431 -13.91 24.75 -2.60
N LEU A 432 -12.82 24.20 -2.09
CA LEU A 432 -11.80 23.55 -2.90
C LEU A 432 -11.98 22.03 -2.84
N LYS A 433 -11.91 21.38 -4.00
CA LYS A 433 -12.00 19.93 -4.15
C LYS A 433 -11.03 19.47 -5.23
N VAL A 434 -10.40 18.33 -5.06
CA VAL A 434 -9.54 17.73 -6.08
C VAL A 434 -10.07 16.37 -6.48
N GLU A 435 -10.05 16.10 -7.77
CA GLU A 435 -10.35 14.82 -8.36
C GLU A 435 -9.07 14.24 -8.95
N ALA A 436 -8.84 12.93 -8.77
CA ALA A 436 -7.70 12.22 -9.32
C ALA A 436 -8.14 10.92 -9.98
N THR A 437 -7.58 10.62 -11.15
CA THR A 437 -7.79 9.37 -11.88
C THR A 437 -6.46 8.62 -11.98
N ASP A 438 -6.45 7.35 -11.58
CA ASP A 438 -5.27 6.49 -11.63
C ASP A 438 -5.10 5.76 -12.98
N SER A 439 -4.01 5.01 -13.12
CA SER A 439 -3.67 4.25 -14.33
C SER A 439 -4.64 3.13 -14.69
N LEU A 440 -5.55 2.75 -13.79
CA LEU A 440 -6.62 1.78 -14.02
C LEU A 440 -7.96 2.47 -14.38
N GLY A 441 -7.97 3.80 -14.41
CA GLY A 441 -9.16 4.60 -14.68
C GLY A 441 -10.05 4.81 -13.46
N LEU A 442 -9.62 4.42 -12.26
CA LEU A 442 -10.36 4.67 -11.04
C LEU A 442 -10.23 6.13 -10.64
N THR A 443 -11.37 6.76 -10.39
CA THR A 443 -11.44 8.19 -10.06
C THR A 443 -11.93 8.37 -8.64
N GLY A 444 -11.19 9.12 -7.84
CA GLY A 444 -11.60 9.51 -6.50
C GLY A 444 -11.48 11.01 -6.28
N GLN A 445 -12.20 11.48 -5.26
CA GLN A 445 -12.35 12.90 -4.97
C GLN A 445 -11.99 13.18 -3.51
N SER A 446 -11.39 14.34 -3.26
CA SER A 446 -11.11 14.83 -1.92
C SER A 446 -12.41 15.28 -1.24
N LEU A 447 -12.34 15.49 0.07
CA LEU A 447 -13.33 16.32 0.76
C LEU A 447 -13.29 17.74 0.19
N ALA A 448 -14.45 18.39 0.12
CA ALA A 448 -14.54 19.80 -0.21
C ALA A 448 -14.19 20.64 1.01
N LEU A 449 -13.07 21.38 0.96
CA LEU A 449 -12.56 22.16 2.07
C LEU A 449 -12.74 23.67 1.82
N PRO A 450 -13.24 24.43 2.80
CA PRO A 450 -13.42 25.87 2.65
C PRO A 450 -12.11 26.63 2.83
N VAL A 451 -11.84 27.59 1.95
CA VAL A 451 -10.77 28.58 2.08
C VAL A 451 -11.36 29.98 2.04
N VAL A 452 -11.07 30.79 3.05
CA VAL A 452 -11.54 32.18 3.12
C VAL A 452 -10.55 33.11 2.43
N VAL A 453 -10.91 33.70 1.30
CA VAL A 453 -10.12 34.74 0.64
C VAL A 453 -10.52 36.10 1.22
N THR A 454 -9.57 36.80 1.81
CA THR A 454 -9.75 38.10 2.47
C THR A 454 -9.05 39.19 1.67
N ILE A 455 -9.82 40.19 1.25
CA ILE A 455 -9.31 41.33 0.49
C ILE A 455 -9.12 42.52 1.41
N VAL A 456 -7.87 42.93 1.61
CA VAL A 456 -7.52 44.14 2.36
C VAL A 456 -7.44 45.31 1.38
N LYS A 457 -8.49 46.13 1.37
CA LYS A 457 -8.50 47.37 0.57
C LYS A 457 -7.59 48.41 1.24
N PRO A 458 -6.71 49.10 0.50
CA PRO A 458 -5.88 50.15 1.07
C PRO A 458 -6.75 51.31 1.59
N PRO A 459 -6.30 52.05 2.61
CA PRO A 459 -7.01 53.23 3.09
C PRO A 459 -7.17 54.24 1.95
N GLY A 460 -8.42 54.65 1.70
CA GLY A 460 -8.77 55.64 0.67
C GLY A 460 -9.00 57.03 1.24
N GLY A 461 -9.01 58.04 0.36
CA GLY A 461 -9.42 59.42 0.69
C GLY A 461 -8.29 60.45 0.78
N PRO A 462 -8.62 61.74 1.05
CA PRO A 462 -7.68 62.86 1.00
C PRO A 462 -6.53 62.76 2.02
N LEU A 463 -6.73 62.05 3.13
CA LEU A 463 -5.71 61.81 4.15
C LEU A 463 -4.55 60.95 3.64
N VAL A 464 -4.81 60.04 2.70
CA VAL A 464 -3.78 59.17 2.10
C VAL A 464 -2.92 59.94 1.11
N LEU A 465 -3.50 60.92 0.41
CA LEU A 465 -2.77 61.83 -0.46
C LEU A 465 -1.79 62.70 0.35
N LEU A 466 -2.19 63.14 1.55
CA LEU A 466 -1.31 63.84 2.49
C LEU A 466 -0.17 62.93 3.00
N ALA A 467 -0.46 61.66 3.29
CA ALA A 467 0.55 60.70 3.74
C ALA A 467 1.56 60.35 2.63
N ARG A 468 1.08 60.07 1.41
CA ARG A 468 1.89 59.72 0.24
C ARG A 468 2.82 60.86 -0.21
N TYR A 469 2.33 62.10 -0.15
CA TYR A 469 3.09 63.28 -0.57
C TYR A 469 3.69 64.09 0.58
N ARG A 470 3.75 63.55 1.81
CA ARG A 470 4.23 64.30 3.00
C ARG A 470 5.55 65.04 2.76
N PHE A 471 6.49 64.41 2.06
CA PHE A 471 7.79 65.02 1.78
C PHE A 471 7.68 66.14 0.74
N VAL A 472 6.93 65.94 -0.34
CA VAL A 472 6.71 66.96 -1.37
C VAL A 472 5.94 68.15 -0.81
N ILE A 473 4.95 67.90 0.05
CA ILE A 473 4.18 68.94 0.72
C ILE A 473 5.05 69.69 1.72
N VAL A 474 5.85 69.01 2.55
CA VAL A 474 6.76 69.66 3.51
C VAL A 474 7.80 70.50 2.78
N TRP A 475 8.45 69.97 1.73
CA TRP A 475 9.42 70.73 0.94
C TRP A 475 8.77 71.87 0.14
N GLY A 476 7.54 71.68 -0.35
CA GLY A 476 6.75 72.73 -0.99
C GLY A 476 6.42 73.86 -0.03
N VAL A 477 5.96 73.54 1.19
CA VAL A 477 5.67 74.52 2.25
C VAL A 477 6.95 75.22 2.71
N VAL A 478 8.06 74.50 2.86
CA VAL A 478 9.37 75.08 3.20
C VAL A 478 9.86 76.01 2.08
N GLY A 479 9.68 75.62 0.81
CA GLY A 479 10.02 76.45 -0.34
C GLY A 479 9.19 77.73 -0.42
N ILE A 480 7.87 77.63 -0.21
CA ILE A 480 6.96 78.79 -0.17
C ILE A 480 7.30 79.71 1.02
N ALA A 481 7.57 79.15 2.20
CA ALA A 481 7.98 79.92 3.37
C ALA A 481 9.34 80.62 3.14
N GLY A 482 10.29 79.96 2.47
CA GLY A 482 11.57 80.55 2.07
C GLY A 482 11.40 81.72 1.09
N LEU A 483 10.52 81.58 0.10
CA LEU A 483 10.19 82.65 -0.85
C LEU A 483 9.48 83.83 -0.19
N ALA A 484 8.55 83.57 0.74
CA ALA A 484 7.87 84.61 1.51
C ALA A 484 8.87 85.40 2.38
N PHE A 485 9.84 84.71 2.99
CA PHE A 485 10.90 85.35 3.77
C PHE A 485 11.81 86.24 2.90
N LEU A 486 12.16 85.78 1.69
CA LEU A 486 12.92 86.57 0.72
C LEU A 486 12.16 87.81 0.24
N ALA A 487 10.85 87.70 0.00
CA ALA A 487 10.01 88.82 -0.40
C ALA A 487 9.93 89.92 0.67
N VAL A 488 9.87 89.55 1.96
CA VAL A 488 9.89 90.50 3.08
C VAL A 488 11.25 91.19 3.21
N LEU A 489 12.36 90.45 3.03
CA LEU A 489 13.71 91.02 3.08
C LEU A 489 13.97 92.02 1.94
N PHE A 490 13.60 91.69 0.70
CA PHE A 490 13.84 92.55 -0.47
C PHE A 490 12.77 93.63 -0.69
N GLY A 491 11.53 93.43 -0.23
CA GLY A 491 10.45 94.43 -0.32
C GLY A 491 10.66 95.67 0.55
N SER A 492 11.53 95.58 1.56
CA SER A 492 11.87 96.68 2.47
C SER A 492 12.65 97.83 1.79
N ARG A 493 13.31 97.60 0.65
CA ARG A 493 14.02 98.66 -0.10
C ARG A 493 13.09 99.49 -0.99
N LEU A 494 11.93 98.97 -1.42
CA LEU A 494 11.02 99.67 -2.33
C LEU A 494 10.00 100.58 -1.61
N ARG A 495 9.75 100.38 -0.30
CA ARG A 495 8.82 101.21 0.49
C ARG A 495 9.38 102.56 0.93
N ARG A 496 10.70 102.80 0.81
CA ARG A 496 11.34 104.08 1.17
C ARG A 496 11.13 105.22 0.15
N ALA A 497 10.64 104.94 -1.06
CA ALA A 497 10.50 105.94 -2.13
C ALA A 497 9.07 106.49 -2.34
N ARG A 498 8.05 106.00 -1.62
CA ARG A 498 6.64 106.38 -1.86
C ARG A 498 5.96 107.12 -0.69
N ARG A 499 6.70 107.46 0.36
CA ARG A 499 6.14 108.00 1.62
C ARG A 499 6.30 109.52 1.81
N GLU A 500 6.50 110.28 0.74
CA GLU A 500 6.62 111.76 0.80
C GLU A 500 5.50 112.56 0.11
N ARG A 501 4.43 111.94 -0.42
CA ARG A 501 3.46 112.67 -1.27
C ARG A 501 2.01 112.78 -0.81
N ARG A 502 1.61 112.30 0.36
CA ARG A 502 0.22 112.51 0.82
C ARG A 502 0.15 112.70 2.31
N THR A 503 -0.04 113.96 2.75
CA THR A 503 -0.94 114.38 3.85
C THR A 503 -0.82 115.89 4.12
N LYS A 504 -1.70 116.68 3.50
CA LYS A 504 -2.15 117.99 4.02
C LYS A 504 -3.63 118.18 3.68
N ARG A 505 -4.49 117.88 4.65
CA ARG A 505 -5.84 118.42 4.95
C ARG A 505 -6.52 117.39 5.87
N ARG A 506 -6.37 117.51 7.18
CA ARG A 506 -7.10 118.38 8.14
C ARG A 506 -8.54 117.90 8.36
N GLU A 507 -8.83 117.36 9.56
CA GLU A 507 -9.43 118.05 10.74
C GLU A 507 -10.96 118.13 10.55
N TYR A 508 -11.88 117.85 11.48
CA TYR A 508 -11.86 117.64 12.94
C TYR A 508 -13.28 117.15 13.34
N ALA A 509 -13.40 116.20 14.28
CA ALA A 509 -14.52 116.08 15.23
C ALA A 509 -14.14 115.07 16.33
N ASP A 510 -13.93 115.62 17.52
CA ASP A 510 -13.65 115.05 18.85
C ASP A 510 -14.55 115.94 19.79
N PRO A 511 -14.97 115.60 21.05
CA PRO A 511 -14.31 114.64 21.93
C PRO A 511 -15.11 113.91 23.05
N LEU A 512 -14.37 113.13 23.86
CA LEU A 512 -14.57 112.70 25.28
C LEU A 512 -15.40 111.40 25.54
N THR A 513 -14.78 110.30 25.99
CA THR A 513 -14.22 110.11 27.36
C THR A 513 -13.06 109.07 27.39
N GLN A 514 -12.10 109.29 28.32
CA GLN A 514 -10.76 108.66 28.54
C GLN A 514 -10.79 107.37 29.42
N PRO A 515 -9.66 106.72 29.86
CA PRO A 515 -8.30 106.40 29.32
C PRO A 515 -7.92 104.87 29.40
N VAL A 516 -7.15 104.22 28.49
CA VAL A 516 -5.66 103.95 28.37
C VAL A 516 -5.05 102.94 29.41
N PRO A 517 -4.03 102.06 29.13
CA PRO A 517 -3.23 101.75 27.91
C PRO A 517 -2.98 100.24 27.54
N ALA A 518 -2.42 100.04 26.32
CA ALA A 518 -1.24 99.20 25.97
C ALA A 518 -1.40 97.95 25.04
N ALA A 519 -0.92 98.16 23.80
CA ALA A 519 -0.05 97.30 22.97
C ALA A 519 -0.56 96.02 22.25
N LEU A 520 -0.79 96.18 20.92
CA LEU A 520 -0.29 95.42 19.75
C LEU A 520 0.61 94.19 20.05
N GLU A 521 0.66 93.08 19.32
CA GLU A 521 -0.01 92.46 18.17
C GLU A 521 0.69 91.06 18.00
N PRO A 522 0.25 90.15 17.10
CA PRO A 522 0.64 88.74 16.97
C PRO A 522 2.00 88.62 16.21
N PRO A 523 2.54 87.44 15.81
CA PRO A 523 1.95 86.11 15.59
C PRO A 523 2.84 84.98 16.16
N THR A 524 2.71 83.76 15.61
CA THR A 524 3.61 82.60 15.76
C THR A 524 3.26 81.58 16.85
N GLY A 525 2.50 80.56 16.44
CA GLY A 525 2.42 79.29 17.13
C GLY A 525 3.64 78.43 16.81
N ARG A 526 4.62 78.39 17.72
CA ARG A 526 5.58 77.28 17.82
C ARG A 526 6.21 77.23 19.22
N ARG A 527 6.32 75.98 19.71
CA ARG A 527 7.19 75.45 20.77
C ARG A 527 6.84 75.77 22.24
N LYS A 528 6.50 74.71 22.97
CA LYS A 528 7.04 74.46 24.32
C LYS A 528 7.49 73.01 24.43
N THR A 529 8.79 72.84 24.62
CA THR A 529 9.43 71.63 25.13
C THR A 529 9.69 71.80 26.62
N THR A 530 9.50 70.70 27.36
CA THR A 530 10.18 70.26 28.59
C THR A 530 10.04 71.07 29.89
N LYS A 531 9.35 70.45 30.87
CA LYS A 531 9.79 70.10 32.25
C LYS A 531 8.62 69.32 32.88
N ARG A 532 8.68 67.98 32.96
CA ARG A 532 9.29 67.12 34.00
C ARG A 532 8.71 67.33 35.41
N ALA A 533 7.84 66.39 35.77
CA ALA A 533 7.66 65.67 37.04
C ALA A 533 7.02 66.34 38.30
N ALA A 534 5.86 65.78 38.67
CA ALA A 534 5.40 65.29 39.99
C ALA A 534 5.14 66.30 41.13
N PRO A 535 4.18 66.04 42.08
CA PRO A 535 3.67 64.72 42.48
C PRO A 535 2.13 64.56 42.58
N ASP A 536 1.74 63.28 42.69
CA ASP A 536 0.60 62.70 43.41
C ASP A 536 -0.74 63.46 43.45
N GLN A 537 -1.68 63.03 42.62
CA GLN A 537 -3.08 62.91 43.03
C GLN A 537 -3.51 61.46 42.88
N VAL A 538 -3.44 60.73 44.00
CA VAL A 538 -4.07 59.41 44.14
C VAL A 538 -5.58 59.64 44.07
N THR A 539 -6.21 59.24 42.97
CA THR A 539 -7.66 59.16 42.85
C THR A 539 -8.19 58.15 43.88
N ASP A 540 -9.27 58.50 44.58
CA ASP A 540 -9.86 57.68 45.64
C ASP A 540 -10.67 56.51 45.05
N ALA A 541 -9.97 55.50 44.51
CA ALA A 541 -10.58 54.31 43.91
C ALA A 541 -10.84 53.21 44.96
N ALA A 542 -11.99 52.53 44.86
CA ALA A 542 -12.39 51.46 45.78
C ALA A 542 -11.54 50.17 45.64
N ALA A 543 -10.92 49.97 44.47
CA ALA A 543 -9.95 48.91 44.22
C ALA A 543 -8.81 49.40 43.30
N ARG A 544 -7.66 48.74 43.37
CA ARG A 544 -6.46 49.05 42.58
C ARG A 544 -5.66 47.80 42.25
N LEU A 545 -4.89 47.83 41.17
CA LEU A 545 -3.89 46.83 40.83
C LEU A 545 -2.49 47.36 41.19
N VAL A 546 -1.77 46.62 42.03
CA VAL A 546 -0.39 46.93 42.43
C VAL A 546 0.55 46.01 41.68
N ARG A 547 1.48 46.55 40.90
CA ARG A 547 2.45 45.73 40.16
C ARG A 547 3.41 45.03 41.14
N LEU A 548 3.71 43.76 40.89
CA LEU A 548 4.68 42.98 41.68
C LEU A 548 5.94 42.71 40.86
N GLU A 549 7.10 42.66 41.54
CA GLU A 549 8.34 42.13 41.00
C GLU A 549 8.36 40.59 41.11
N PRO A 550 9.28 39.89 40.40
CA PRO A 550 9.36 38.43 40.44
C PRO A 550 9.55 37.82 41.84
N ASP A 551 10.06 38.60 42.80
CA ASP A 551 10.23 38.22 44.20
C ASP A 551 8.96 38.40 45.06
N GLY A 552 7.87 38.89 44.46
CA GLY A 552 6.59 39.12 45.12
C GLY A 552 6.48 40.44 45.89
N THR A 553 7.49 41.31 45.83
CA THR A 553 7.44 42.65 46.42
C THR A 553 6.72 43.65 45.49
N PRO A 554 6.05 44.69 46.02
CA PRO A 554 5.45 45.73 45.19
C PRO A 554 6.51 46.47 44.37
N ALA A 555 6.38 46.46 43.05
CA ALA A 555 7.27 47.17 42.15
C ALA A 555 7.13 48.69 42.34
N ALA A 556 8.20 49.44 42.04
CA ALA A 556 8.22 50.92 42.06
C ALA A 556 7.43 51.55 40.89
N ALA A 557 6.22 51.03 40.60
CA ALA A 557 5.28 51.55 39.61
C ALA A 557 4.02 52.06 40.33
N ALA A 558 3.41 53.12 39.82
CA ALA A 558 2.17 53.65 40.37
C ALA A 558 1.06 52.59 40.26
N PRO A 559 0.28 52.33 41.34
CA PRO A 559 -0.87 51.44 41.26
C PRO A 559 -1.88 51.92 40.22
N ILE A 560 -2.51 50.99 39.51
CA ILE A 560 -3.57 51.29 38.54
C ILE A 560 -4.90 51.33 39.30
N PRO A 561 -5.56 52.50 39.44
CA PRO A 561 -6.86 52.58 40.09
C PRO A 561 -7.94 51.93 39.21
N ILE A 562 -8.89 51.25 39.83
CA ILE A 562 -10.11 50.77 39.18
C ILE A 562 -11.24 51.71 39.60
N ASP A 563 -11.30 52.86 38.94
CA ASP A 563 -12.23 53.97 39.21
C ASP A 563 -13.43 54.00 38.25
N LEU A 564 -13.40 53.19 37.18
CA LEU A 564 -14.48 53.03 36.22
C LEU A 564 -15.23 51.70 36.45
N PRO A 565 -16.54 51.63 36.10
CA PRO A 565 -17.32 50.38 36.15
C PRO A 565 -16.75 49.27 35.24
N GLU A 566 -16.01 49.67 34.21
CA GLU A 566 -15.33 48.80 33.28
C GLU A 566 -13.95 49.38 32.96
N LEU A 567 -12.91 48.57 33.17
CA LEU A 567 -11.51 48.90 32.89
C LEU A 567 -10.96 47.90 31.88
N THR A 568 -10.48 48.36 30.72
CA THR A 568 -9.85 47.52 29.70
C THR A 568 -8.33 47.71 29.68
N LEU A 569 -7.60 46.60 29.60
CA LEU A 569 -6.14 46.51 29.68
C LEU A 569 -5.61 45.92 28.36
N GLY A 570 -4.55 46.47 27.79
CA GLY A 570 -3.97 45.99 26.52
C GLY A 570 -2.82 46.88 26.01
N THR A 571 -2.39 46.66 24.76
CA THR A 571 -1.29 47.41 24.13
C THR A 571 -1.77 48.52 23.17
N ASP A 572 -3.04 48.49 22.74
CA ASP A 572 -3.58 49.46 21.79
C ASP A 572 -4.37 50.59 22.50
N PRO A 573 -3.93 51.87 22.41
CA PRO A 573 -4.63 53.02 23.01
C PRO A 573 -6.06 53.24 22.48
N VAL A 574 -6.42 52.65 21.33
CA VAL A 574 -7.76 52.77 20.75
C VAL A 574 -8.74 51.78 21.38
N GLN A 575 -8.24 50.64 21.87
CA GLN A 575 -9.06 49.53 22.38
C GLN A 575 -8.99 49.37 23.91
N ALA A 576 -7.86 49.72 24.51
CA ALA A 576 -7.61 49.60 25.95
C ALA A 576 -7.58 50.97 26.65
N SER A 577 -8.26 51.07 27.78
CA SER A 577 -8.26 52.25 28.65
C SER A 577 -6.94 52.41 29.42
N VAL A 578 -6.27 51.31 29.75
CA VAL A 578 -4.96 51.28 30.40
C VAL A 578 -3.99 50.51 29.51
N ILE A 579 -2.93 51.19 29.10
CA ILE A 579 -1.91 50.66 28.22
C ILE A 579 -0.82 50.02 29.08
N LEU A 580 -0.51 48.76 28.81
CA LEU A 580 0.55 48.01 29.48
C LEU A 580 1.68 47.70 28.48
N ASP A 581 2.89 48.11 28.83
CA ASP A 581 4.07 47.93 27.98
C ASP A 581 4.65 46.51 28.16
N ASP A 582 4.06 45.51 27.51
CA ASP A 582 4.63 44.16 27.39
C ASP A 582 4.31 43.52 26.03
N PRO A 583 5.32 42.95 25.33
CA PRO A 583 5.17 42.44 23.97
C PRO A 583 4.28 41.19 23.85
N ALA A 584 4.00 40.49 24.95
CA ALA A 584 3.11 39.33 24.97
C ALA A 584 1.63 39.71 25.14
N LEU A 585 1.31 40.98 25.35
CA LEU A 585 -0.07 41.44 25.53
C LEU A 585 -0.74 41.75 24.19
N SER A 586 -2.00 41.37 24.11
CA SER A 586 -2.86 41.64 22.94
C SER A 586 -3.33 43.09 22.93
N PRO A 587 -3.74 43.64 21.76
CA PRO A 587 -4.28 45.00 21.64
C PRO A 587 -5.37 45.32 22.68
N LEU A 588 -6.30 44.38 22.88
CA LEU A 588 -7.22 44.30 24.00
C LEU A 588 -6.98 42.95 24.69
N HIS A 589 -6.43 42.94 25.91
CA HIS A 589 -5.94 41.74 26.58
C HIS A 589 -6.92 41.24 27.65
N ALA A 590 -7.34 42.14 28.55
CA ALA A 590 -8.25 41.80 29.64
C ALA A 590 -9.21 42.95 29.94
N ARG A 591 -10.34 42.60 30.55
CA ARG A 591 -11.36 43.55 31.00
C ARG A 591 -11.72 43.25 32.44
N ILE A 592 -11.67 44.25 33.31
CA ILE A 592 -12.17 44.17 34.68
C ILE A 592 -13.49 44.93 34.74
N ARG A 593 -14.53 44.28 35.23
CA ARG A 593 -15.86 44.87 35.40
C ARG A 593 -16.31 44.80 36.85
N GLN A 594 -16.87 45.89 37.35
CA GLN A 594 -17.54 45.92 38.64
C GLN A 594 -18.96 45.33 38.47
N THR A 595 -19.27 44.30 39.25
CA THR A 595 -20.58 43.63 39.30
C THR A 595 -21.23 43.89 40.67
N GLU A 596 -22.50 43.53 40.83
CA GLU A 596 -23.20 43.63 42.13
C GLU A 596 -22.52 42.78 43.24
N ALA A 597 -21.76 41.76 42.86
CA ALA A 597 -21.07 40.83 43.76
C ALA A 597 -19.58 41.17 44.01
N GLY A 598 -19.02 42.21 43.36
CA GLY A 598 -17.61 42.60 43.51
C GLY A 598 -16.94 42.98 42.18
N TYR A 599 -15.68 42.60 42.00
CA TYR A 599 -14.96 42.80 40.73
C TYR A 599 -14.76 41.45 40.05
N ALA A 600 -14.90 41.40 38.73
CA ALA A 600 -14.60 40.22 37.94
C ALA A 600 -13.70 40.59 36.76
N ILE A 601 -12.76 39.73 36.44
CA ILE A 601 -11.85 39.88 35.30
C ILE A 601 -12.20 38.90 34.19
N PHE A 602 -12.12 39.36 32.95
CA PHE A 602 -12.49 38.63 31.76
C PHE A 602 -11.32 38.70 30.78
N ASP A 603 -10.84 37.56 30.32
CA ASP A 603 -9.88 37.51 29.22
C ASP A 603 -10.58 37.89 27.90
N GLN A 604 -9.93 38.72 27.08
CA GLN A 604 -10.48 39.22 25.82
C GLN A 604 -9.85 38.49 24.61
N PHE A 605 -9.88 37.16 24.62
CA PHE A 605 -9.24 36.30 23.61
C PHE A 605 -7.75 36.61 23.45
N SER A 606 -7.07 36.85 24.56
CA SER A 606 -5.69 37.26 24.51
C SER A 606 -4.76 36.10 24.14
N VAL A 607 -3.69 36.39 23.40
CA VAL A 607 -2.77 35.36 22.87
C VAL A 607 -1.99 34.67 24.00
N ALA A 608 -1.59 35.43 25.03
CA ALA A 608 -0.86 34.90 26.19
C ALA A 608 -1.77 34.41 27.33
N GLY A 609 -3.07 34.73 27.27
CA GLY A 609 -4.03 34.45 28.33
C GLY A 609 -3.87 35.34 29.58
N THR A 610 -4.96 35.54 30.30
CA THR A 610 -5.01 36.16 31.62
C THR A 610 -5.08 35.09 32.70
N TRP A 611 -4.30 35.23 33.78
CA TRP A 611 -4.28 34.23 34.87
C TRP A 611 -4.51 34.88 36.23
N VAL A 612 -5.29 34.24 37.11
CA VAL A 612 -5.50 34.65 38.50
C VAL A 612 -5.07 33.51 39.41
N ASN A 613 -4.12 33.74 40.33
CA ASN A 613 -3.59 32.73 41.25
C ASN A 613 -3.22 31.39 40.56
N TYR A 614 -2.60 31.46 39.38
CA TYR A 614 -2.22 30.32 38.52
C TYR A 614 -3.38 29.57 37.82
N GLU A 615 -4.61 30.08 37.89
CA GLU A 615 -5.76 29.58 37.12
C GLU A 615 -6.04 30.49 35.91
N PRO A 616 -6.30 29.92 34.71
CA PRO A 616 -6.58 30.71 33.52
C PRO A 616 -7.98 31.31 33.61
N VAL A 617 -8.08 32.60 33.31
CA VAL A 617 -9.35 33.33 33.25
C VAL A 617 -10.00 33.08 31.90
N THR A 618 -11.25 32.64 31.89
CA THR A 618 -12.04 32.46 30.67
C THR A 618 -12.85 33.73 30.34
N GLN A 619 -13.52 33.73 29.19
CA GLN A 619 -14.41 34.82 28.78
C GLN A 619 -15.70 34.90 29.60
N GLU A 620 -16.02 33.85 30.37
CA GLU A 620 -17.16 33.83 31.29
C GLU A 620 -16.88 34.65 32.55
N GLY A 621 -15.61 34.98 32.81
CA GLY A 621 -15.15 35.86 33.87
C GLY A 621 -14.75 35.12 35.14
N HIS A 622 -13.73 35.64 35.81
CA HIS A 622 -13.25 35.15 37.09
C HIS A 622 -13.44 36.22 38.18
N PRO A 623 -14.10 35.91 39.33
CA PRO A 623 -14.28 36.86 40.42
C PRO A 623 -12.96 37.17 41.13
N LEU A 624 -12.63 38.45 41.30
CA LEU A 624 -11.41 38.91 41.99
C LEU A 624 -11.66 39.14 43.48
N LYS A 625 -10.81 38.56 44.32
CA LYS A 625 -10.78 38.75 45.77
C LYS A 625 -9.56 39.56 46.18
N HIS A 626 -9.67 40.26 47.31
CA HIS A 626 -8.55 41.03 47.86
C HIS A 626 -7.32 40.14 48.09
N GLY A 627 -6.18 40.53 47.51
CA GLY A 627 -4.92 39.79 47.61
C GLY A 627 -4.60 38.89 46.42
N ASP A 628 -5.55 38.69 45.49
CA ASP A 628 -5.34 37.85 44.32
C ASP A 628 -4.22 38.37 43.41
N ARG A 629 -3.42 37.44 42.88
CA ARG A 629 -2.36 37.72 41.93
C ARG A 629 -2.87 37.52 40.51
N VAL A 630 -2.84 38.58 39.72
CA VAL A 630 -3.29 38.60 38.32
C VAL A 630 -2.07 38.74 37.41
N ASN A 631 -1.92 37.83 36.45
CA ASN A 631 -0.85 37.88 35.45
C ASN A 631 -1.41 38.21 34.07
N PHE A 632 -0.76 39.17 33.41
CA PHE A 632 -0.96 39.55 32.02
C PHE A 632 0.37 39.38 31.29
N GLY A 633 0.51 38.31 30.49
CA GLY A 633 1.82 37.96 29.91
C GLY A 633 2.90 37.82 31.00
N HIS A 634 3.98 38.60 30.91
CA HIS A 634 5.06 38.61 31.92
C HIS A 634 4.83 39.59 33.07
N LEU A 635 3.72 40.33 33.09
CA LEU A 635 3.43 41.31 34.12
C LEU A 635 2.53 40.72 35.21
N THR A 636 3.03 40.69 36.44
CA THR A 636 2.26 40.27 37.62
C THR A 636 1.75 41.48 38.40
N TYR A 637 0.47 41.44 38.77
CA TYR A 637 -0.21 42.44 39.60
C TYR A 637 -0.88 41.75 40.79
N ARG A 638 -1.07 42.50 41.88
CA ARG A 638 -1.91 42.12 43.01
C ARG A 638 -3.13 43.02 43.07
N PHE A 639 -4.31 42.41 43.20
CA PHE A 639 -5.55 43.13 43.34
C PHE A 639 -5.79 43.53 44.80
N GLU A 640 -5.93 44.83 45.06
CA GLU A 640 -6.15 45.40 46.40
C GLU A 640 -7.47 46.18 46.45
N MET A 641 -8.28 45.94 47.48
CA MET A 641 -9.52 46.69 47.76
C MET A 641 -9.25 47.62 48.94
N LYS A 642 -9.82 48.82 48.92
CA LYS A 642 -9.64 49.82 49.99
C LYS A 642 -10.26 49.36 51.32
N ASN A 643 -11.41 48.69 51.26
CA ASN A 643 -12.06 48.04 52.40
C ASN A 643 -12.22 46.54 52.07
N PRO A 644 -11.29 45.67 52.50
CA PRO A 644 -11.42 44.24 52.26
C PRO A 644 -12.57 43.65 53.10
N PRO A 645 -13.39 42.74 52.57
CA PRO A 645 -14.34 41.97 53.38
C PRO A 645 -13.57 41.11 54.40
N THR A 646 -14.07 41.02 55.63
CA THR A 646 -13.46 40.27 56.74
C THR A 646 -13.26 38.81 56.33
N VAL A 647 -12.02 38.34 56.32
CA VAL A 647 -11.69 36.95 55.97
C VAL A 647 -12.20 36.03 57.09
N THR A 648 -13.19 35.18 56.78
CA THR A 648 -13.58 34.05 57.64
C THR A 648 -12.52 32.95 57.48
N GLU A 649 -11.88 32.53 58.58
CA GLU A 649 -10.97 31.38 58.57
C GLU A 649 -11.69 30.11 58.07
N PRO A 650 -11.09 29.31 57.16
CA PRO A 650 -11.67 28.05 56.74
C PRO A 650 -11.55 26.99 57.84
N SER A 651 -12.69 26.50 58.34
CA SER A 651 -12.77 25.27 59.13
C SER A 651 -12.59 24.04 58.22
N LEU A 652 -11.49 23.31 58.42
CA LEU A 652 -11.24 22.04 57.76
C LEU A 652 -12.10 20.95 58.42
N GLU A 653 -13.28 20.64 57.86
CA GLU A 653 -13.92 19.35 58.06
C GLU A 653 -13.37 18.38 57.00
N PHE A 654 -12.58 17.41 57.47
CA PHE A 654 -12.23 16.23 56.69
C PHE A 654 -13.40 15.23 56.77
N SER A 655 -13.90 14.80 55.62
CA SER A 655 -14.71 13.58 55.46
C SER A 655 -14.23 12.81 54.25
#